data_AF-D1W8Q3-F1
#
_entry.id   AF-D1W8Q3-F1
#
_cell.length_a   1.000
_cell.length_b   1.000
_cell.length_c   1.000
_cell.angle_alpha   90.00
_cell.angle_beta   90.00
_cell.angle_gamma   90.00
#
_symmetry.space_group_name_H-M   'P 1'
#
loop_
_entity.id
_entity.type
_entity.pdbx_description
1 polymer ?
#
loop_
_entity_poly.entity_id
_entity_poly.type
_entity_poly.pdbx_seq_one_letter_code
_entity_poly.pdbx_strand_id
1 'polypeptide(L)'
;MEELQKKAERDAINIGMRRYVFIIDALNEGLDDSYWCESLGVLKTELDKYPNLALVVTVRKPFHEKYKLNRWGYRMQYLLGLENSQDVVNKYFEAYNIDYDKNLFGFKNGLFLSIFCETYVSMPYYDRRWLRSLGVLYRQYIHMREETVAKAVDEDPEQNITWHYLCRLVHLSVFTYKFHPITRKKARVVSNQLCRNRTWSKSLLYNLMAQGLLLADWNYATNYMGEESIVKFEYEQMEDVMRAIVFLNTRSDKQAKITQLKEWIKYYEQEKLSKEGFYQFLTYITILWPEKFEKKEIIEEKRIGNNALLQQCFIEGLEWHYHPVKQKLLNEFWQDAEKTLGYRFIFSVSLHSLNSFLETLHQSLGSLNQADLDLKWTPVVNECYEESALYTEGVNEQEYKVEANLLVRSCASSHPRIRAHAKRKLCRILCHHSDLFEMLIRDFHSAKDTYILEGLYNAIYGALLLLRDVNLSKAVSLLIRDYHFQDKQPIEDVRVREWLLKILLFSKTQNDGIDLFSKALPPYNPQEEISLATIEIGDDYFGRTDGSRKLRYSLCEFSDFHRYILGFNTNSESRIYTLMPHNQNGIPSMLSLVQLQSMVAQKINILGWNDDLGELDNGVHSSGRYDNQRERIGKKYQWQALFAVEAQLMDHFAITDRWHYGVGGNKRILCPPYPWYSSILNDFDVTLTTELIDDAELADVLDKQSPFMLDKQMSDTDWVEQSVTTDDCQHFFVGEDNKWVLLFNIFSEFPVNGEHKDAYLSYETFFVRNEDAQKFEAWIARQNFSGRTMPASGQSIDIRLLEYPWMLPYVSAEDEEWLYVSAGDGKCPCCVMLTNYTQLQEDAMGLGDEYREENMLPCPELMNTMELHFKDHACFTYGTEDHLSSFYASTIHYRAGIPKGLHIRRTVLEEFLRTKGYTLYWTISAERQLIVGTTAVPNYKTYSFCAKYGEGGNVNWIKE
;
A
#
# COMPACT_ATOMS: atom_id res chain seq x y z
N MET A 1 -26.02 13.54 -30.55
CA MET A 1 -25.35 13.94 -29.29
C MET A 1 -26.22 14.88 -28.47
N GLU A 2 -26.60 16.05 -28.99
CA GLU A 2 -27.48 17.00 -28.28
C GLU A 2 -28.79 16.39 -27.78
N GLU A 3 -29.44 15.55 -28.58
CA GLU A 3 -30.70 14.91 -28.18
C GLU A 3 -30.51 13.90 -27.02
N LEU A 4 -29.35 13.22 -27.00
CA LEU A 4 -28.96 12.32 -25.90
C LEU A 4 -28.60 13.10 -24.63
N GLN A 5 -27.90 14.23 -24.76
CA GLN A 5 -27.62 15.14 -23.64
C GLN A 5 -28.92 15.66 -23.02
N LYS A 6 -29.86 16.16 -23.86
CA LYS A 6 -31.18 16.64 -23.40
C LYS A 6 -32.03 15.54 -22.77
N LYS A 7 -31.80 14.29 -23.15
CA LYS A 7 -32.43 13.13 -22.52
C LYS A 7 -31.77 12.81 -21.17
N ALA A 8 -30.44 12.81 -21.11
CA ALA A 8 -29.68 12.60 -19.88
C ALA A 8 -29.98 13.64 -18.81
N GLU A 9 -30.10 14.92 -19.17
CA GLU A 9 -30.50 16.00 -18.26
C GLU A 9 -31.93 15.81 -17.74
N ARG A 10 -32.86 15.35 -18.59
CA ARG A 10 -34.23 15.04 -18.18
C ARG A 10 -34.32 13.82 -17.26
N ASP A 11 -33.52 12.80 -17.52
CA ASP A 11 -33.46 11.61 -16.68
C ASP A 11 -32.80 11.92 -15.32
N ALA A 12 -31.80 12.81 -15.29
CA ALA A 12 -31.12 13.22 -14.07
C ALA A 12 -32.05 13.88 -13.04
N ILE A 13 -33.07 14.60 -13.51
CA ILE A 13 -34.09 15.24 -12.67
C ILE A 13 -34.97 14.21 -11.93
N ASN A 14 -35.18 13.03 -12.51
CA ASN A 14 -36.13 12.05 -11.97
C ASN A 14 -35.47 10.87 -11.23
N ILE A 15 -34.21 10.56 -11.54
CA ILE A 15 -33.55 9.31 -11.10
C ILE A 15 -32.08 9.49 -10.70
N GLY A 16 -31.60 10.75 -10.57
CA GLY A 16 -30.23 11.12 -10.22
C GLY A 16 -29.27 11.23 -11.41
N MET A 17 -28.12 11.91 -11.21
CA MET A 17 -27.07 12.12 -12.24
C MET A 17 -26.61 10.78 -12.84
N ARG A 18 -26.80 10.58 -14.16
CA ARG A 18 -26.32 9.41 -14.91
C ARG A 18 -25.57 9.82 -16.17
N ARG A 19 -24.57 9.01 -16.56
CA ARG A 19 -23.85 9.13 -17.83
C ARG A 19 -24.32 8.08 -18.84
N TYR A 20 -24.42 8.47 -20.10
CA TYR A 20 -24.60 7.55 -21.24
C TYR A 20 -23.23 7.18 -21.80
N VAL A 21 -22.97 5.89 -21.94
CA VAL A 21 -21.65 5.37 -22.33
C VAL A 21 -21.68 4.83 -23.75
N PHE A 22 -20.72 5.26 -24.57
CA PHE A 22 -20.40 4.67 -25.86
C PHE A 22 -19.22 3.73 -25.69
N ILE A 23 -19.34 2.49 -26.17
CA ILE A 23 -18.29 1.48 -26.07
C ILE A 23 -17.86 1.09 -27.48
N ILE A 24 -16.57 1.23 -27.79
CA ILE A 24 -15.94 0.70 -29.00
C ILE A 24 -15.06 -0.47 -28.58
N ASP A 25 -15.48 -1.67 -28.97
CA ASP A 25 -14.78 -2.90 -28.64
C ASP A 25 -13.72 -3.25 -29.69
N ALA A 26 -12.58 -3.78 -29.20
CA ALA A 26 -11.42 -4.26 -29.94
C ALA A 26 -10.98 -3.35 -31.09
N LEU A 27 -10.53 -2.13 -30.77
CA LEU A 27 -10.02 -1.17 -31.77
C LEU A 27 -9.00 -1.77 -32.75
N ASN A 28 -8.15 -2.67 -32.23
CA ASN A 28 -7.12 -3.38 -32.98
C ASN A 28 -7.64 -4.48 -33.92
N GLU A 29 -8.93 -4.79 -33.92
CA GLU A 29 -9.57 -5.76 -34.83
C GLU A 29 -10.35 -5.06 -35.96
N GLY A 30 -10.36 -3.71 -35.96
CA GLY A 30 -10.96 -2.91 -37.02
C GLY A 30 -10.22 -3.04 -38.37
N LEU A 31 -10.94 -2.76 -39.47
CA LEU A 31 -10.44 -2.94 -40.84
C LEU A 31 -9.30 -1.99 -41.22
N ASP A 32 -9.15 -0.85 -40.53
CA ASP A 32 -8.15 0.18 -40.86
C ASP A 32 -7.69 0.96 -39.62
N ASP A 33 -6.41 0.80 -39.29
CA ASP A 33 -5.76 1.48 -38.18
C ASP A 33 -5.53 2.98 -38.42
N SER A 34 -5.32 3.37 -39.68
CA SER A 34 -5.07 4.76 -40.05
C SER A 34 -6.34 5.58 -39.85
N TYR A 35 -7.49 5.02 -40.24
CA TYR A 35 -8.81 5.56 -39.97
C TYR A 35 -9.03 5.82 -38.47
N TRP A 36 -8.75 4.85 -37.61
CA TRP A 36 -8.94 5.00 -36.16
C TRP A 36 -8.00 6.03 -35.54
N CYS A 37 -6.73 6.07 -35.96
CA CYS A 37 -5.75 7.04 -35.47
C CYS A 37 -6.20 8.50 -35.74
N GLU A 38 -6.85 8.75 -36.88
CA GLU A 38 -7.37 10.07 -37.25
C GLU A 38 -8.75 10.36 -36.62
N SER A 39 -9.64 9.35 -36.60
CA SER A 39 -11.04 9.55 -36.21
C SER A 39 -11.28 9.54 -34.70
N LEU A 40 -10.45 8.85 -33.90
CA LEU A 40 -10.60 8.78 -32.44
C LEU A 40 -10.46 10.14 -31.76
N GLY A 41 -9.51 10.97 -32.22
CA GLY A 41 -9.31 12.31 -31.68
C GLY A 41 -10.52 13.22 -31.94
N VAL A 42 -11.07 13.15 -33.15
CA VAL A 42 -12.28 13.90 -33.55
C VAL A 42 -13.48 13.44 -32.73
N LEU A 43 -13.69 12.13 -32.61
CA LEU A 43 -14.79 11.55 -31.86
C LEU A 43 -14.74 11.93 -30.38
N LYS A 44 -13.56 11.84 -29.75
CA LYS A 44 -13.37 12.24 -28.35
C LYS A 44 -13.65 13.73 -28.15
N THR A 45 -13.13 14.58 -29.03
CA THR A 45 -13.31 16.03 -28.95
C THR A 45 -14.79 16.43 -29.04
N GLU A 46 -15.60 15.70 -29.82
CA GLU A 46 -17.04 15.94 -29.84
C GLU A 46 -17.78 15.42 -28.62
N LEU A 47 -17.40 14.25 -28.10
CA LEU A 47 -18.00 13.68 -26.90
C LEU A 47 -17.72 14.51 -25.65
N ASP A 48 -16.51 15.06 -25.51
CA ASP A 48 -16.08 15.87 -24.37
C ASP A 48 -16.88 17.20 -24.23
N LYS A 49 -17.63 17.63 -25.27
CA LYS A 49 -18.54 18.79 -25.18
C LYS A 49 -19.78 18.52 -24.32
N TYR A 50 -20.06 17.26 -23.99
CA TYR A 50 -21.30 16.83 -23.34
C TYR A 50 -20.97 16.10 -22.02
N PRO A 51 -21.16 16.74 -20.85
CA PRO A 51 -20.68 16.22 -19.55
C PRO A 51 -21.38 14.92 -19.09
N ASN A 52 -22.54 14.60 -19.68
CA ASN A 52 -23.31 13.40 -19.37
C ASN A 52 -23.04 12.24 -20.34
N LEU A 53 -22.07 12.39 -21.25
CA LEU A 53 -21.66 11.34 -22.19
C LEU A 53 -20.25 10.86 -21.84
N ALA A 54 -19.99 9.56 -22.00
CA ALA A 54 -18.68 8.97 -21.80
C ALA A 54 -18.32 8.04 -22.97
N LEU A 55 -17.02 7.93 -23.26
CA LEU A 55 -16.47 7.03 -24.26
C LEU A 55 -15.52 6.03 -23.61
N VAL A 56 -15.76 4.75 -23.84
CA VAL A 56 -14.90 3.65 -23.45
C VAL A 56 -14.42 2.94 -24.72
N VAL A 57 -13.12 2.68 -24.78
CA VAL A 57 -12.51 1.96 -25.89
C VAL A 57 -11.68 0.81 -25.35
N THR A 58 -11.76 -0.35 -25.99
CA THR A 58 -10.91 -1.51 -25.65
C THR A 58 -9.86 -1.71 -26.74
N VAL A 59 -8.63 -1.99 -26.34
CA VAL A 59 -7.48 -2.12 -27.24
C VAL A 59 -6.41 -3.02 -26.61
N ARG A 60 -5.79 -3.90 -27.41
CA ARG A 60 -4.68 -4.74 -26.95
C ARG A 60 -3.37 -3.93 -26.82
N LYS A 61 -2.50 -4.26 -25.87
CA LYS A 61 -1.12 -3.76 -25.85
C LYS A 61 -0.33 -4.42 -26.99
N PRO A 62 0.50 -3.70 -27.80
CA PRO A 62 0.88 -2.29 -27.68
C PRO A 62 0.03 -1.29 -28.49
N PHE A 63 -1.08 -1.70 -29.12
CA PHE A 63 -1.85 -0.86 -30.06
C PHE A 63 -2.38 0.47 -29.46
N HIS A 64 -2.51 0.58 -28.14
CA HIS A 64 -2.84 1.86 -27.48
C HIS A 64 -1.87 3.02 -27.82
N GLU A 65 -0.56 2.75 -27.99
CA GLU A 65 0.43 3.76 -28.38
C GLU A 65 0.21 4.22 -29.83
N LYS A 66 -0.14 3.27 -30.70
CA LYS A 66 -0.40 3.50 -32.12
C LYS A 66 -1.61 4.39 -32.36
N TYR A 67 -2.69 4.23 -31.59
CA TYR A 67 -3.85 5.12 -31.64
C TYR A 67 -3.67 6.43 -30.86
N LYS A 68 -2.48 6.64 -30.27
CA LYS A 68 -2.10 7.85 -29.54
C LYS A 68 -3.09 8.19 -28.43
N LEU A 69 -3.63 7.19 -27.73
CA LEU A 69 -4.69 7.38 -26.72
C LEU A 69 -4.24 8.33 -25.60
N ASN A 70 -2.96 8.26 -25.20
CA ASN A 70 -2.36 9.17 -24.22
C ASN A 70 -2.37 10.64 -24.71
N ARG A 71 -2.10 10.87 -26.00
CA ARG A 71 -2.13 12.23 -26.60
C ARG A 71 -3.53 12.83 -26.57
N TRP A 72 -4.55 11.99 -26.73
CA TRP A 72 -5.94 12.42 -26.72
C TRP A 72 -6.53 12.53 -25.31
N GLY A 73 -5.75 12.26 -24.24
CA GLY A 73 -6.21 12.44 -22.86
C GLY A 73 -7.16 11.34 -22.36
N TYR A 74 -7.06 10.12 -22.89
CA TYR A 74 -7.75 8.97 -22.30
C TYR A 74 -7.10 8.57 -20.97
N ARG A 75 -7.92 8.26 -19.96
CA ARG A 75 -7.46 7.53 -18.77
C ARG A 75 -7.40 6.05 -19.12
N MET A 76 -6.25 5.42 -18.86
CA MET A 76 -6.02 4.02 -19.19
C MET A 76 -6.27 3.15 -17.95
N GLN A 77 -7.10 2.11 -18.12
CA GLN A 77 -7.25 1.03 -17.15
C GLN A 77 -6.68 -0.24 -17.80
N TYR A 78 -5.73 -0.88 -17.14
CA TYR A 78 -5.17 -2.15 -17.61
C TYR A 78 -5.96 -3.31 -17.00
N LEU A 79 -6.47 -4.20 -17.85
CA LEU A 79 -7.11 -5.44 -17.42
C LEU A 79 -6.04 -6.52 -17.30
N LEU A 80 -5.62 -6.83 -16.06
CA LEU A 80 -4.54 -7.79 -15.77
C LEU A 80 -4.99 -9.26 -15.80
N GLY A 81 -6.29 -9.53 -15.92
CA GLY A 81 -6.87 -10.87 -15.91
C GLY A 81 -8.16 -10.94 -15.09
N LEU A 82 -8.52 -12.14 -14.62
CA LEU A 82 -9.66 -12.34 -13.72
C LEU A 82 -9.32 -11.88 -12.29
N GLU A 83 -9.96 -10.81 -11.81
CA GLU A 83 -10.02 -10.44 -10.40
C GLU A 83 -10.78 -11.51 -9.60
N ASN A 84 -10.37 -11.81 -8.36
CA ASN A 84 -10.89 -12.93 -7.55
C ASN A 84 -10.90 -14.26 -8.33
N SER A 85 -9.80 -14.54 -9.05
CA SER A 85 -9.67 -15.70 -9.94
C SER A 85 -10.19 -17.01 -9.36
N GLN A 86 -10.01 -17.26 -8.06
CA GLN A 86 -10.47 -18.50 -7.42
C GLN A 86 -12.00 -18.65 -7.44
N ASP A 87 -12.76 -17.59 -7.20
CA ASP A 87 -14.23 -17.63 -7.23
C ASP A 87 -14.75 -17.84 -8.65
N VAL A 88 -14.12 -17.20 -9.64
CA VAL A 88 -14.47 -17.38 -11.04
C VAL A 88 -14.16 -18.81 -11.49
N VAL A 89 -12.99 -19.34 -11.13
CA VAL A 89 -12.60 -20.73 -11.39
C VAL A 89 -13.60 -21.70 -10.76
N ASN A 90 -13.99 -21.46 -9.50
CA ASN A 90 -15.00 -22.27 -8.82
C ASN A 90 -16.31 -22.31 -9.60
N LYS A 91 -16.83 -21.15 -10.03
CA LYS A 91 -18.06 -21.06 -10.82
C LYS A 91 -17.96 -21.77 -12.18
N TYR A 92 -16.84 -21.63 -12.89
CA TYR A 92 -16.59 -22.36 -14.14
C TYR A 92 -16.54 -23.87 -13.90
N PHE A 93 -15.82 -24.32 -12.87
CA PHE A 93 -15.68 -25.74 -12.58
C PHE A 93 -17.02 -26.35 -12.16
N GLU A 94 -17.84 -25.64 -11.39
CA GLU A 94 -19.21 -26.05 -11.07
C GLU A 94 -20.09 -26.13 -12.32
N ALA A 95 -20.04 -25.13 -13.19
CA ALA A 95 -20.83 -25.09 -14.43
C ALA A 95 -20.49 -26.23 -15.41
N TYR A 96 -19.20 -26.57 -15.52
CA TYR A 96 -18.70 -27.65 -16.37
C TYR A 96 -18.62 -29.01 -15.63
N ASN A 97 -18.98 -29.05 -14.34
CA ASN A 97 -18.94 -30.23 -13.48
C ASN A 97 -17.55 -30.90 -13.43
N ILE A 98 -16.52 -30.06 -13.23
CA ILE A 98 -15.10 -30.44 -13.24
C ILE A 98 -14.64 -30.76 -11.83
N ASP A 99 -14.12 -31.97 -11.66
CA ASP A 99 -13.37 -32.38 -10.47
C ASP A 99 -11.88 -32.45 -10.83
N TYR A 100 -11.17 -31.35 -10.57
CA TYR A 100 -9.75 -31.17 -10.91
C TYR A 100 -9.07 -30.17 -9.97
N ASP A 101 -7.74 -30.25 -9.88
CA ASP A 101 -6.91 -29.33 -9.11
C ASP A 101 -7.07 -27.89 -9.61
N LYS A 102 -7.51 -27.00 -8.71
CA LYS A 102 -7.87 -25.61 -9.01
C LYS A 102 -6.67 -24.66 -9.01
N ASN A 103 -5.48 -25.12 -8.65
CA ASN A 103 -4.31 -24.27 -8.38
C ASN A 103 -3.43 -23.98 -9.61
N LEU A 104 -3.91 -24.17 -10.84
CA LEU A 104 -3.12 -23.82 -12.04
C LEU A 104 -3.13 -22.31 -12.26
N PHE A 105 -1.95 -21.68 -12.23
CA PHE A 105 -1.76 -20.24 -12.45
C PHE A 105 -2.39 -19.72 -13.75
N GLY A 106 -2.44 -20.57 -14.79
CA GLY A 106 -3.08 -20.29 -16.07
C GLY A 106 -4.54 -19.85 -15.97
N PHE A 107 -5.25 -20.22 -14.91
CA PHE A 107 -6.66 -19.88 -14.75
C PHE A 107 -6.95 -18.40 -14.46
N LYS A 108 -5.93 -17.59 -14.17
CA LYS A 108 -6.08 -16.12 -14.18
C LYS A 108 -6.46 -15.57 -15.57
N ASN A 109 -6.13 -16.31 -16.64
CA ASN A 109 -6.53 -15.97 -18.00
C ASN A 109 -7.87 -16.64 -18.35
N GLY A 110 -8.90 -15.83 -18.61
CA GLY A 110 -10.25 -16.34 -18.90
C GLY A 110 -10.34 -17.20 -20.17
N LEU A 111 -9.52 -16.92 -21.19
CA LEU A 111 -9.48 -17.74 -22.41
C LEU A 111 -8.85 -19.10 -22.14
N PHE A 112 -7.75 -19.15 -21.38
CA PHE A 112 -7.15 -20.42 -20.94
C PHE A 112 -8.13 -21.25 -20.12
N LEU A 113 -8.83 -20.62 -19.16
CA LEU A 113 -9.86 -21.29 -18.35
C LEU A 113 -10.96 -21.89 -19.23
N SER A 114 -11.48 -21.15 -20.21
CA SER A 114 -12.48 -21.66 -21.16
C SER A 114 -11.94 -22.85 -21.96
N ILE A 115 -10.75 -22.72 -22.55
CA ILE A 115 -10.09 -23.78 -23.32
C ILE A 115 -9.92 -25.04 -22.47
N PHE A 116 -9.48 -24.89 -21.22
CA PHE A 116 -9.31 -26.00 -20.29
C PHE A 116 -10.64 -26.69 -19.98
N CYS A 117 -11.68 -25.93 -19.62
CA CYS A 117 -13.00 -26.47 -19.29
C CYS A 117 -13.64 -27.22 -20.47
N GLU A 118 -13.64 -26.62 -21.66
CA GLU A 118 -14.13 -27.26 -22.89
C GLU A 118 -13.40 -28.58 -23.17
N THR A 119 -12.07 -28.53 -23.08
CA THR A 119 -11.22 -29.70 -23.35
C THR A 119 -11.45 -30.81 -22.33
N TYR A 120 -11.57 -30.46 -21.04
CA TYR A 120 -11.81 -31.41 -19.95
C TYR A 120 -13.11 -32.21 -20.15
N VAL A 121 -14.20 -31.52 -20.52
CA VAL A 121 -15.51 -32.18 -20.76
C VAL A 121 -15.48 -33.06 -22.01
N SER A 122 -14.75 -32.64 -23.04
CA SER A 122 -14.60 -33.43 -24.28
C SER A 122 -13.80 -34.73 -24.10
N MET A 123 -13.03 -34.85 -23.00
CA MET A 123 -12.06 -35.93 -22.82
C MET A 123 -12.63 -37.06 -21.92
N PRO A 124 -12.34 -38.34 -22.24
CA PRO A 124 -12.71 -39.47 -21.37
C PRO A 124 -12.10 -39.35 -19.97
N TYR A 125 -12.83 -39.80 -18.94
CA TYR A 125 -12.44 -39.66 -17.53
C TYR A 125 -10.99 -40.07 -17.23
N TYR A 126 -10.55 -41.21 -17.76
CA TYR A 126 -9.19 -41.74 -17.51
C TYR A 126 -8.06 -40.92 -18.13
N ASP A 127 -8.36 -40.16 -19.19
CA ASP A 127 -7.35 -39.39 -19.91
C ASP A 127 -7.22 -37.95 -19.40
N ARG A 128 -8.20 -37.47 -18.61
CA ARG A 128 -8.20 -36.12 -18.02
C ARG A 128 -6.98 -35.82 -17.15
N ARG A 129 -6.36 -36.85 -16.56
CA ARG A 129 -5.10 -36.71 -15.79
C ARG A 129 -3.93 -36.14 -16.60
N TRP A 130 -3.98 -36.26 -17.93
CA TRP A 130 -2.93 -35.78 -18.81
C TRP A 130 -3.09 -34.30 -19.20
N LEU A 131 -4.21 -33.66 -18.85
CA LEU A 131 -4.49 -32.25 -19.19
C LEU A 131 -3.58 -31.25 -18.49
N ARG A 132 -2.80 -31.67 -17.49
CA ARG A 132 -1.72 -30.84 -16.92
C ARG A 132 -0.57 -30.64 -17.93
N SER A 133 -0.36 -31.53 -18.90
CA SER A 133 0.56 -31.26 -20.01
C SER A 133 -0.11 -30.32 -21.01
N LEU A 134 0.47 -29.12 -21.19
CA LEU A 134 0.03 -28.17 -22.21
C LEU A 134 0.03 -28.78 -23.61
N GLY A 135 0.98 -29.68 -23.89
CA GLY A 135 1.06 -30.34 -25.18
C GLY A 135 -0.12 -31.30 -25.44
N VAL A 136 -0.63 -31.94 -24.39
CA VAL A 136 -1.84 -32.79 -24.47
C VAL A 136 -3.08 -31.91 -24.55
N LEU A 137 -3.18 -30.88 -23.71
CA LEU A 137 -4.31 -29.94 -23.67
C LEU A 137 -4.58 -29.34 -25.06
N TYR A 138 -3.60 -28.69 -25.67
CA TYR A 138 -3.80 -28.03 -26.97
C TYR A 138 -4.01 -29.03 -28.11
N ARG A 139 -3.36 -30.20 -28.06
CA ARG A 139 -3.63 -31.26 -29.04
C ARG A 139 -5.08 -31.71 -28.99
N GLN A 140 -5.62 -31.92 -27.78
CA GLN A 140 -7.01 -32.32 -27.60
C GLN A 140 -7.98 -31.21 -27.97
N TYR A 141 -7.69 -29.95 -27.59
CA TYR A 141 -8.49 -28.79 -27.96
C TYR A 141 -8.60 -28.59 -29.48
N ILE A 142 -7.49 -28.78 -30.21
CA ILE A 142 -7.47 -28.75 -31.67
C ILE A 142 -8.23 -29.94 -32.25
N HIS A 143 -8.04 -31.14 -31.68
CA HIS A 143 -8.72 -32.36 -32.13
C HIS A 143 -10.24 -32.25 -32.00
N MET A 144 -10.76 -31.64 -30.93
CA MET A 144 -12.19 -31.37 -30.75
C MET A 144 -12.80 -30.52 -31.88
N ARG A 145 -12.00 -29.67 -32.52
CA ARG A 145 -12.45 -28.85 -33.67
C ARG A 145 -12.25 -29.55 -35.02
N GLU A 146 -11.53 -30.67 -35.07
CA GLU A 146 -11.24 -31.39 -36.30
C GLU A 146 -12.52 -31.80 -37.04
N GLU A 147 -13.50 -32.35 -36.34
CA GLU A 147 -14.73 -32.83 -36.97
C GLU A 147 -15.48 -31.69 -37.68
N THR A 148 -15.59 -30.53 -37.03
CA THR A 148 -16.23 -29.34 -37.59
C THR A 148 -15.45 -28.79 -38.78
N VAL A 149 -14.12 -28.67 -38.64
CA VAL A 149 -13.26 -28.13 -39.70
C VAL A 149 -13.24 -29.05 -40.92
N ALA A 150 -13.04 -30.36 -40.73
CA ALA A 150 -12.99 -31.36 -41.79
C ALA A 150 -14.31 -31.41 -42.58
N LYS A 151 -15.46 -31.40 -41.90
CA LYS A 151 -16.78 -31.31 -42.55
C LYS A 151 -16.94 -30.03 -43.37
N ALA A 152 -16.47 -28.89 -42.86
CA ALA A 152 -16.59 -27.60 -43.53
C ALA A 152 -15.71 -27.50 -44.80
N VAL A 153 -14.55 -28.15 -44.80
CA VAL A 153 -13.65 -28.21 -45.96
C VAL A 153 -13.89 -29.41 -46.88
N ASP A 154 -14.86 -30.28 -46.53
CA ASP A 154 -15.21 -31.49 -47.28
C ASP A 154 -14.04 -32.47 -47.37
N GLU A 155 -13.51 -32.86 -46.20
CA GLU A 155 -12.43 -33.85 -46.02
C GLU A 155 -12.78 -34.86 -44.92
N ASP A 156 -12.05 -35.98 -44.90
CA ASP A 156 -12.21 -37.04 -43.90
C ASP A 156 -11.60 -36.62 -42.54
N PRO A 157 -12.40 -36.54 -41.45
CA PRO A 157 -11.92 -36.18 -40.12
C PRO A 157 -10.79 -37.08 -39.59
N GLU A 158 -10.72 -38.34 -40.04
CA GLU A 158 -9.67 -39.28 -39.62
C GLU A 158 -8.27 -38.87 -40.13
N GLN A 159 -8.18 -37.99 -41.14
CA GLN A 159 -6.91 -37.48 -41.64
C GLN A 159 -6.28 -36.42 -40.73
N ASN A 160 -7.02 -35.89 -39.76
CA ASN A 160 -6.56 -34.89 -38.79
C ASN A 160 -5.88 -33.68 -39.46
N ILE A 161 -6.54 -33.15 -40.50
CA ILE A 161 -5.97 -32.15 -41.39
C ILE A 161 -5.71 -30.82 -40.68
N THR A 162 -6.47 -30.50 -39.63
CA THR A 162 -6.28 -29.28 -38.83
C THR A 162 -4.94 -29.32 -38.13
N TRP A 163 -4.64 -30.40 -37.41
CA TRP A 163 -3.35 -30.57 -36.72
C TRP A 163 -2.17 -30.51 -37.70
N HIS A 164 -2.27 -31.25 -38.81
CA HIS A 164 -1.20 -31.27 -39.82
C HIS A 164 -0.96 -29.89 -40.44
N TYR A 165 -2.02 -29.14 -40.72
CA TYR A 165 -1.91 -27.79 -41.27
C TYR A 165 -1.24 -26.83 -40.29
N LEU A 166 -1.70 -26.81 -39.03
CA LEU A 166 -1.13 -25.96 -37.99
C LEU A 166 0.34 -26.31 -37.73
N CYS A 167 0.69 -27.59 -37.60
CA CYS A 167 2.09 -28.02 -37.49
C CYS A 167 2.94 -27.58 -38.68
N ARG A 168 2.38 -27.56 -39.89
CA ARG A 168 3.11 -27.12 -41.08
C ARG A 168 3.36 -25.61 -41.08
N LEU A 169 2.40 -24.80 -40.64
CA LEU A 169 2.58 -23.36 -40.47
C LEU A 169 3.64 -23.06 -39.40
N VAL A 170 3.53 -23.71 -38.25
CA VAL A 170 4.49 -23.58 -37.14
C VAL A 170 5.90 -24.01 -37.55
N HIS A 171 6.03 -25.12 -38.27
CA HIS A 171 7.33 -25.55 -38.80
C HIS A 171 7.96 -24.49 -39.72
N LEU A 172 7.16 -23.86 -40.60
CA LEU A 172 7.65 -22.76 -41.42
C LEU A 172 8.05 -21.57 -40.55
N SER A 173 7.30 -21.28 -39.47
CA SER A 173 7.58 -20.17 -38.56
C SER A 173 8.96 -20.36 -37.92
N VAL A 174 9.18 -21.51 -37.27
CA VAL A 174 10.43 -21.84 -36.55
C VAL A 174 11.63 -21.90 -37.50
N PHE A 175 11.55 -22.71 -38.57
CA PHE A 175 12.75 -23.06 -39.35
C PHE A 175 12.99 -22.19 -40.58
N THR A 176 11.99 -21.46 -41.08
CA THR A 176 12.12 -20.66 -42.30
C THR A 176 11.94 -19.17 -42.04
N TYR A 177 10.94 -18.81 -41.23
CA TYR A 177 10.59 -17.42 -40.92
C TYR A 177 11.25 -16.93 -39.61
N LYS A 178 12.14 -17.73 -39.01
CA LYS A 178 12.89 -17.37 -37.80
C LYS A 178 12.00 -16.87 -36.66
N PHE A 179 10.96 -17.65 -36.37
CA PHE A 179 9.95 -17.39 -35.32
C PHE A 179 9.04 -16.18 -35.57
N HIS A 180 9.02 -15.63 -36.80
CA HIS A 180 8.02 -14.64 -37.20
C HIS A 180 6.73 -15.31 -37.69
N PRO A 181 5.59 -14.59 -37.68
CA PRO A 181 4.34 -15.04 -38.27
C PRO A 181 4.48 -15.37 -39.77
N ILE A 182 3.60 -16.24 -40.26
CA ILE A 182 3.59 -16.66 -41.66
C ILE A 182 2.75 -15.69 -42.49
N THR A 183 3.23 -15.35 -43.69
CA THR A 183 2.45 -14.50 -44.60
C THR A 183 1.19 -15.21 -45.06
N ARG A 184 0.08 -14.48 -45.18
CA ARG A 184 -1.22 -15.01 -45.59
C ARG A 184 -1.15 -15.72 -46.94
N LYS A 185 -0.34 -15.19 -47.86
CA LYS A 185 -0.07 -15.82 -49.15
C LYS A 185 0.55 -17.21 -48.98
N LYS A 186 1.56 -17.33 -48.11
CA LYS A 186 2.20 -18.63 -47.83
C LYS A 186 1.25 -19.58 -47.12
N ALA A 187 0.49 -19.11 -46.13
CA ALA A 187 -0.51 -19.90 -45.43
C ALA A 187 -1.57 -20.47 -46.40
N ARG A 188 -2.04 -19.65 -47.35
CA ARG A 188 -2.98 -20.08 -48.41
C ARG A 188 -2.38 -21.13 -49.34
N VAL A 189 -1.11 -20.99 -49.73
CA VAL A 189 -0.41 -22.00 -50.54
C VAL A 189 -0.35 -23.34 -49.80
N VAL A 190 0.00 -23.32 -48.51
CA VAL A 190 0.05 -24.55 -47.69
C VAL A 190 -1.34 -25.16 -47.53
N SER A 191 -2.39 -24.34 -47.35
CA SER A 191 -3.78 -24.80 -47.28
C SER A 191 -4.20 -25.53 -48.57
N ASN A 192 -3.88 -24.96 -49.73
CA ASN A 192 -4.19 -25.58 -51.03
C ASN A 192 -3.35 -26.83 -51.32
N GLN A 193 -2.17 -26.98 -50.70
CA GLN A 193 -1.33 -28.17 -50.85
C GLN A 193 -1.93 -29.38 -50.12
N LEU A 194 -2.51 -29.15 -48.94
CA LEU A 194 -3.19 -30.17 -48.14
C LEU A 194 -4.58 -30.48 -48.69
N CYS A 195 -5.41 -29.45 -48.89
CA CYS A 195 -6.77 -29.59 -49.41
C CYS A 195 -6.86 -28.93 -50.80
N ARG A 196 -6.67 -29.73 -51.85
CA ARG A 196 -6.61 -29.22 -53.24
C ARG A 196 -7.99 -28.83 -53.76
N ASN A 197 -8.01 -27.90 -54.72
CA ASN A 197 -9.21 -27.53 -55.49
C ASN A 197 -10.42 -27.05 -54.66
N ARG A 198 -10.18 -26.42 -53.51
CA ARG A 198 -11.25 -25.83 -52.67
C ARG A 198 -11.52 -24.38 -53.05
N THR A 199 -12.80 -23.98 -52.98
CA THR A 199 -13.20 -22.56 -53.02
C THR A 199 -12.78 -21.86 -51.72
N TRP A 200 -12.81 -20.53 -51.68
CA TRP A 200 -12.37 -19.78 -50.49
C TRP A 200 -13.14 -20.19 -49.22
N SER A 201 -14.47 -20.25 -49.28
CA SER A 201 -15.33 -20.65 -48.16
C SER A 201 -15.15 -22.09 -47.70
N LYS A 202 -14.64 -22.97 -48.59
CA LYS A 202 -14.26 -24.36 -48.26
C LYS A 202 -12.75 -24.53 -48.06
N SER A 203 -11.97 -23.45 -48.02
CA SER A 203 -10.52 -23.55 -47.85
C SER A 203 -10.17 -23.80 -46.39
N LEU A 204 -9.10 -24.55 -46.16
CA LEU A 204 -8.64 -24.87 -44.80
C LEU A 204 -8.29 -23.60 -44.03
N LEU A 205 -7.58 -22.66 -44.66
CA LEU A 205 -7.25 -21.38 -44.03
C LEU A 205 -8.49 -20.61 -43.57
N TYR A 206 -9.53 -20.50 -44.40
CA TYR A 206 -10.76 -19.78 -44.03
C TYR A 206 -11.49 -20.46 -42.87
N ASN A 207 -11.63 -21.79 -42.90
CA ASN A 207 -12.38 -22.52 -41.88
C ASN A 207 -11.65 -22.54 -40.53
N LEU A 208 -10.32 -22.56 -40.49
CA LEU A 208 -9.59 -22.39 -39.24
C LEU A 208 -9.72 -20.97 -38.68
N MET A 209 -9.85 -19.95 -39.53
CA MET A 209 -10.16 -18.59 -39.05
C MET A 209 -11.59 -18.50 -38.53
N ALA A 210 -12.55 -19.13 -39.20
CA ALA A 210 -13.95 -19.12 -38.78
C ALA A 210 -14.20 -19.90 -37.46
N GLN A 211 -13.36 -20.89 -37.14
CA GLN A 211 -13.42 -21.67 -35.89
C GLN A 211 -12.57 -21.06 -34.76
N GLY A 212 -12.02 -19.88 -34.97
CA GLY A 212 -11.22 -19.15 -33.98
C GLY A 212 -9.88 -19.80 -33.62
N LEU A 213 -9.28 -20.54 -34.56
CA LEU A 213 -7.94 -21.13 -34.38
C LEU A 213 -6.84 -20.22 -34.94
N LEU A 214 -7.15 -19.48 -35.99
CA LEU A 214 -6.23 -18.57 -36.68
C LEU A 214 -6.84 -17.18 -36.81
N LEU A 215 -6.00 -16.16 -36.66
CA LEU A 215 -6.36 -14.76 -36.85
C LEU A 215 -5.59 -14.20 -38.05
N ALA A 216 -6.27 -13.43 -38.90
CA ALA A 216 -5.60 -12.62 -39.91
C ALA A 216 -5.15 -11.30 -39.29
N ASP A 217 -3.90 -10.94 -39.52
CA ASP A 217 -3.28 -9.75 -38.95
C ASP A 217 -2.40 -9.06 -40.02
N TRP A 218 -1.82 -7.92 -39.68
CA TRP A 218 -0.91 -7.16 -40.52
C TRP A 218 0.45 -7.01 -39.86
N ASN A 219 1.52 -7.36 -40.60
CA ASN A 219 2.87 -7.18 -40.10
C ASN A 219 3.44 -5.85 -40.62
N TYR A 220 4.08 -5.08 -39.74
CA TYR A 220 4.82 -3.88 -40.14
C TYR A 220 6.20 -4.23 -40.69
N ALA A 221 6.78 -3.31 -41.46
CA ALA A 221 8.15 -3.47 -41.94
C ALA A 221 9.12 -3.61 -40.76
N THR A 222 9.74 -4.79 -40.64
CA THR A 222 10.89 -5.05 -39.78
C THR A 222 12.15 -5.14 -40.65
N ASN A 223 13.33 -5.21 -40.01
CA ASN A 223 14.59 -5.48 -40.71
C ASN A 223 14.59 -6.81 -41.49
N TYR A 224 13.59 -7.68 -41.28
CA TYR A 224 13.51 -9.03 -41.84
C TYR A 224 12.29 -9.29 -42.71
N MET A 225 11.22 -8.49 -42.58
CA MET A 225 9.98 -8.63 -43.38
C MET A 225 9.41 -7.26 -43.73
N GLY A 226 8.97 -7.09 -44.98
CA GLY A 226 8.20 -5.91 -45.38
C GLY A 226 6.76 -5.94 -44.86
N GLU A 227 6.02 -4.85 -45.10
CA GLU A 227 4.59 -4.78 -44.79
C GLU A 227 3.81 -5.80 -45.62
N GLU A 228 3.23 -6.80 -44.96
CA GLU A 228 2.44 -7.84 -45.60
C GLU A 228 1.35 -8.36 -44.67
N SER A 229 0.23 -8.82 -45.25
CA SER A 229 -0.78 -9.57 -44.53
C SER A 229 -0.21 -10.91 -44.02
N ILE A 230 -0.41 -11.18 -42.73
CA ILE A 230 0.06 -12.37 -42.03
C ILE A 230 -1.10 -13.16 -41.42
N VAL A 231 -0.78 -14.36 -40.93
CA VAL A 231 -1.67 -15.23 -40.18
C VAL A 231 -0.96 -15.62 -38.89
N LYS A 232 -1.66 -15.45 -37.77
CA LYS A 232 -1.25 -15.85 -36.42
C LYS A 232 -2.27 -16.80 -35.82
N PHE A 233 -1.95 -17.42 -34.70
CA PHE A 233 -2.96 -18.12 -33.91
C PHE A 233 -3.81 -17.10 -33.16
N GLU A 234 -5.07 -17.43 -32.90
CA GLU A 234 -5.93 -16.55 -32.08
C GLU A 234 -5.46 -16.48 -30.62
N TYR A 235 -4.93 -17.60 -30.13
CA TYR A 235 -4.31 -17.68 -28.81
C TYR A 235 -2.81 -17.95 -28.92
N GLU A 236 -2.00 -16.99 -28.47
CA GLU A 236 -0.54 -17.00 -28.63
C GLU A 236 0.13 -18.17 -27.88
N GLN A 237 -0.31 -18.47 -26.65
CA GLN A 237 0.23 -19.61 -25.90
C GLN A 237 0.07 -20.93 -26.65
N MET A 238 -1.03 -21.12 -27.39
CA MET A 238 -1.22 -22.31 -28.23
C MET A 238 -0.18 -22.37 -29.35
N GLU A 239 0.12 -21.24 -30.00
CA GLU A 239 1.17 -21.17 -31.02
C GLU A 239 2.54 -21.55 -30.45
N ASP A 240 2.89 -21.01 -29.29
CA ASP A 240 4.21 -21.20 -28.70
C ASP A 240 4.42 -22.64 -28.19
N VAL A 241 3.40 -23.23 -27.57
CA VAL A 241 3.39 -24.67 -27.24
C VAL A 241 3.56 -25.50 -28.51
N MET A 242 2.85 -25.16 -29.59
CA MET A 242 3.00 -25.88 -30.86
C MET A 242 4.41 -25.73 -31.46
N ARG A 243 5.05 -24.56 -31.36
CA ARG A 243 6.45 -24.34 -31.81
C ARG A 243 7.39 -25.30 -31.07
N ALA A 244 7.25 -25.42 -29.75
CA ALA A 244 8.03 -26.34 -28.94
C ALA A 244 7.78 -27.82 -29.35
N ILE A 245 6.52 -28.23 -29.51
CA ILE A 245 6.15 -29.59 -29.95
C ILE A 245 6.78 -29.93 -31.31
N VAL A 246 6.68 -29.02 -32.29
CA VAL A 246 7.22 -29.23 -33.64
C VAL A 246 8.74 -29.40 -33.59
N PHE A 247 9.45 -28.59 -32.81
CA PHE A 247 10.90 -28.71 -32.64
C PHE A 247 11.30 -30.02 -31.94
N LEU A 248 10.64 -30.37 -30.83
CA LEU A 248 10.91 -31.58 -30.05
C LEU A 248 10.66 -32.86 -30.85
N ASN A 249 9.72 -32.84 -31.81
CA ASN A 249 9.39 -33.98 -32.66
C ASN A 249 10.21 -34.07 -33.97
N THR A 250 11.15 -33.15 -34.22
CA THR A 250 12.13 -33.34 -35.32
C THR A 250 13.00 -34.59 -35.06
N ARG A 251 13.45 -35.25 -36.14
CA ARG A 251 14.19 -36.53 -36.07
C ARG A 251 15.58 -36.46 -35.41
N SER A 252 16.06 -35.26 -35.10
CA SER A 252 17.36 -35.04 -34.45
C SER A 252 17.39 -35.60 -33.02
N ASP A 253 18.54 -36.13 -32.60
CA ASP A 253 18.73 -36.60 -31.22
C ASP A 253 18.81 -35.44 -30.20
N LYS A 254 18.83 -35.78 -28.91
CA LYS A 254 18.92 -34.82 -27.81
C LYS A 254 20.12 -33.89 -27.94
N GLN A 255 21.29 -34.41 -28.30
CA GLN A 255 22.53 -33.64 -28.34
C GLN A 255 22.55 -32.65 -29.49
N ALA A 256 22.01 -33.03 -30.65
CA ALA A 256 21.84 -32.16 -31.81
C ALA A 256 20.85 -31.03 -31.52
N LYS A 257 19.73 -31.31 -30.81
CA LYS A 257 18.80 -30.26 -30.38
C LYS A 257 19.45 -29.27 -29.43
N ILE A 258 20.24 -29.73 -28.45
CA ILE A 258 20.98 -28.84 -27.54
C ILE A 258 21.95 -27.94 -28.32
N THR A 259 22.69 -28.49 -29.29
CA THR A 259 23.60 -27.70 -30.14
C THR A 259 22.84 -26.64 -30.93
N GLN A 260 21.69 -27.00 -31.51
CA GLN A 260 20.85 -26.05 -32.25
C GLN A 260 20.29 -24.94 -31.36
N LEU A 261 19.81 -25.27 -30.15
CA LEU A 261 19.32 -24.27 -29.20
C LEU A 261 20.42 -23.27 -28.81
N LYS A 262 21.65 -23.75 -28.57
CA LYS A 262 22.79 -22.88 -28.30
C LYS A 262 23.08 -21.90 -29.42
N GLU A 263 23.06 -22.38 -30.66
CA GLU A 263 23.28 -21.53 -31.84
C GLU A 263 22.17 -20.49 -31.96
N TRP A 264 20.92 -20.87 -31.70
CA TRP A 264 19.80 -19.95 -31.74
C TRP A 264 19.81 -18.92 -30.61
N ILE A 265 20.22 -19.28 -29.39
CA ILE A 265 20.43 -18.32 -28.30
C ILE A 265 21.48 -17.27 -28.72
N LYS A 266 22.59 -17.70 -29.32
CA LYS A 266 23.59 -16.77 -29.85
C LYS A 266 23.03 -15.87 -30.97
N TYR A 267 22.15 -16.39 -31.82
CA TYR A 267 21.50 -15.58 -32.86
C TYR A 267 20.46 -14.62 -32.29
N TYR A 268 19.79 -14.99 -31.21
CA TYR A 268 18.87 -14.14 -30.47
C TYR A 268 19.60 -12.93 -29.86
N GLU A 269 20.75 -13.15 -29.21
CA GLU A 269 21.62 -12.10 -28.68
C GLU A 269 22.13 -11.14 -29.78
N GLN A 270 22.21 -11.61 -31.01
CA GLN A 270 22.58 -10.81 -32.19
C GLN A 270 21.38 -10.16 -32.89
N GLU A 271 20.19 -10.23 -32.30
CA GLU A 271 18.92 -9.71 -32.83
C GLU A 271 18.57 -10.27 -34.23
N LYS A 272 18.96 -11.52 -34.52
CA LYS A 272 18.73 -12.20 -35.82
C LYS A 272 17.46 -13.03 -35.89
N LEU A 273 16.76 -13.19 -34.77
CA LEU A 273 15.52 -13.94 -34.62
C LEU A 273 14.40 -12.99 -34.16
N SER A 274 13.14 -13.39 -34.33
CA SER A 274 12.03 -12.70 -33.66
C SER A 274 12.26 -12.71 -32.15
N LYS A 275 12.32 -11.53 -31.52
CA LYS A 275 12.61 -11.39 -30.08
C LYS A 275 11.53 -12.13 -29.27
N GLU A 276 10.30 -11.70 -29.41
CA GLU A 276 9.15 -12.29 -28.72
C GLU A 276 8.95 -13.77 -29.09
N GLY A 277 8.98 -14.10 -30.39
CA GLY A 277 8.67 -15.45 -30.85
C GLY A 277 9.69 -16.50 -30.43
N PHE A 278 10.99 -16.16 -30.40
CA PHE A 278 12.01 -17.08 -29.90
C PHE A 278 12.01 -17.19 -28.38
N TYR A 279 11.79 -16.08 -27.67
CA TYR A 279 11.71 -16.06 -26.21
C TYR A 279 10.60 -16.99 -25.71
N GLN A 280 9.38 -16.82 -26.22
CA GLN A 280 8.26 -17.68 -25.84
C GLN A 280 8.49 -19.13 -26.23
N PHE A 281 9.00 -19.39 -27.45
CA PHE A 281 9.40 -20.73 -27.85
C PHE A 281 10.36 -21.37 -26.84
N LEU A 282 11.37 -20.64 -26.36
CA LEU A 282 12.36 -21.16 -25.43
C LEU A 282 11.71 -21.49 -24.08
N THR A 283 10.81 -20.64 -23.57
CA THR A 283 10.00 -20.91 -22.36
C THR A 283 9.18 -22.21 -22.50
N TYR A 284 8.44 -22.42 -23.58
CA TYR A 284 7.70 -23.67 -23.75
C TYR A 284 8.57 -24.88 -24.08
N ILE A 285 9.78 -24.66 -24.59
CA ILE A 285 10.79 -25.73 -24.67
C ILE A 285 11.19 -26.18 -23.28
N THR A 286 11.42 -25.28 -22.31
CA THR A 286 11.79 -25.68 -20.94
C THR A 286 10.70 -26.55 -20.31
N ILE A 287 9.44 -26.15 -20.47
CA ILE A 287 8.24 -26.87 -19.97
C ILE A 287 8.10 -28.28 -20.54
N LEU A 288 8.24 -28.43 -21.86
CA LEU A 288 7.96 -29.69 -22.56
C LEU A 288 9.19 -30.60 -22.72
N TRP A 289 10.38 -30.09 -22.42
CA TRP A 289 11.62 -30.87 -22.46
C TRP A 289 11.59 -32.15 -21.61
N PRO A 290 11.21 -32.11 -20.31
CA PRO A 290 11.17 -33.32 -19.47
C PRO A 290 10.17 -34.36 -19.96
N GLU A 291 9.07 -33.94 -20.60
CA GLU A 291 8.08 -34.86 -21.20
C GLU A 291 8.69 -35.70 -22.34
N LYS A 292 9.67 -35.14 -23.06
CA LYS A 292 10.34 -35.84 -24.18
C LYS A 292 11.55 -36.67 -23.72
N PHE A 293 12.26 -36.24 -22.68
CA PHE A 293 13.57 -36.77 -22.31
C PHE A 293 13.61 -37.38 -20.90
N GLU A 294 12.76 -38.37 -20.65
CA GLU A 294 12.78 -39.19 -19.41
C GLU A 294 12.76 -38.38 -18.10
N LYS A 295 12.00 -37.27 -18.07
CA LYS A 295 11.90 -36.37 -16.91
C LYS A 295 13.22 -35.70 -16.50
N LYS A 296 14.20 -35.63 -17.40
CA LYS A 296 15.41 -34.83 -17.20
C LYS A 296 15.15 -33.41 -17.67
N GLU A 297 15.42 -32.44 -16.81
CA GLU A 297 15.22 -31.04 -17.12
C GLU A 297 16.31 -30.51 -18.05
N ILE A 298 15.97 -29.48 -18.84
CA ILE A 298 16.95 -28.84 -19.73
C ILE A 298 18.05 -28.12 -18.95
N ILE A 299 17.74 -27.64 -17.73
CA ILE A 299 18.71 -26.98 -16.85
C ILE A 299 19.79 -27.93 -16.31
N GLU A 300 19.56 -29.25 -16.30
CA GLU A 300 20.58 -30.24 -15.93
C GLU A 300 21.71 -30.33 -17.00
N GLU A 301 21.45 -29.85 -18.21
CA GLU A 301 22.40 -29.92 -19.31
C GLU A 301 23.49 -28.85 -19.17
N LYS A 302 24.60 -29.20 -18.53
CA LYS A 302 25.79 -28.34 -18.30
C LYS A 302 26.26 -27.54 -19.52
N ARG A 303 25.98 -28.04 -20.72
CA ARG A 303 26.32 -27.36 -21.97
C ARG A 303 25.54 -26.03 -22.09
N ILE A 304 24.27 -25.97 -21.70
CA ILE A 304 23.36 -24.84 -21.96
C ILE A 304 22.69 -24.28 -20.69
N GLY A 305 22.66 -25.04 -19.59
CA GLY A 305 21.95 -24.71 -18.35
C GLY A 305 22.38 -23.42 -17.65
N ASN A 306 23.64 -22.98 -17.81
CA ASN A 306 24.17 -21.77 -17.17
C ASN A 306 24.01 -20.51 -18.05
N ASN A 307 23.03 -20.51 -18.96
CA ASN A 307 22.72 -19.36 -19.80
C ASN A 307 21.57 -18.56 -19.19
N ALA A 308 21.78 -17.26 -18.98
CA ALA A 308 20.81 -16.34 -18.38
C ALA A 308 19.43 -16.41 -19.04
N LEU A 309 19.38 -16.34 -20.38
CA LEU A 309 18.12 -16.39 -21.13
C LEU A 309 17.37 -17.70 -20.88
N LEU A 310 18.06 -18.86 -20.93
CA LEU A 310 17.44 -20.15 -20.66
C LEU A 310 16.94 -20.26 -19.21
N GLN A 311 17.71 -19.77 -18.24
CA GLN A 311 17.32 -19.81 -16.83
C GLN A 311 16.07 -18.95 -16.58
N GLN A 312 16.00 -17.75 -17.17
CA GLN A 312 14.81 -16.90 -17.10
C GLN A 312 13.57 -17.60 -17.70
N CYS A 313 13.72 -18.18 -18.89
CA CYS A 313 12.66 -18.97 -19.54
C CYS A 313 12.24 -20.20 -18.72
N PHE A 314 13.16 -20.83 -17.97
CA PHE A 314 12.84 -21.94 -17.08
C PHE A 314 12.04 -21.47 -15.86
N ILE A 315 12.42 -20.34 -15.26
CA ILE A 315 11.73 -19.74 -14.12
C ILE A 315 10.27 -19.39 -14.48
N GLU A 316 10.06 -18.71 -15.60
CA GLU A 316 8.71 -18.34 -16.07
C GLU A 316 7.85 -19.55 -16.45
N GLY A 317 8.49 -20.65 -16.88
CA GLY A 317 7.82 -21.89 -17.23
C GLY A 317 7.59 -22.84 -16.05
N LEU A 318 8.12 -22.56 -14.86
CA LEU A 318 8.22 -23.53 -13.76
C LEU A 318 6.86 -24.10 -13.34
N GLU A 319 5.83 -23.25 -13.24
CA GLU A 319 4.48 -23.64 -12.84
C GLU A 319 3.74 -24.50 -13.87
N TRP A 320 4.18 -24.45 -15.13
CA TRP A 320 3.56 -25.15 -16.25
C TRP A 320 4.09 -26.57 -16.45
N HIS A 321 5.06 -27.00 -15.64
CA HIS A 321 5.65 -28.33 -15.76
C HIS A 321 4.64 -29.43 -15.40
N TYR A 322 4.48 -30.42 -16.29
CA TYR A 322 3.59 -31.55 -16.05
C TYR A 322 3.96 -32.34 -14.78
N HIS A 323 5.26 -32.56 -14.59
CA HIS A 323 5.81 -33.14 -13.37
C HIS A 323 6.50 -32.05 -12.56
N PRO A 324 6.19 -31.93 -11.24
CA PRO A 324 6.91 -31.00 -10.38
C PRO A 324 8.42 -31.26 -10.45
N VAL A 325 9.19 -30.18 -10.59
CA VAL A 325 10.64 -30.24 -10.62
C VAL A 325 11.16 -30.72 -9.26
N LYS A 326 12.15 -31.61 -9.26
CA LYS A 326 12.69 -32.17 -8.02
C LYS A 326 13.32 -31.07 -7.16
N GLN A 327 12.97 -31.05 -5.87
CA GLN A 327 13.45 -30.03 -4.94
C GLN A 327 14.97 -29.90 -4.87
N LYS A 328 15.69 -31.03 -4.89
CA LYS A 328 17.15 -31.03 -4.92
C LYS A 328 17.72 -30.27 -6.13
N LEU A 329 17.11 -30.44 -7.30
CA LEU A 329 17.53 -29.76 -8.52
C LEU A 329 17.21 -28.27 -8.45
N LEU A 330 16.05 -27.89 -7.91
CA LEU A 330 15.69 -26.49 -7.70
C LEU A 330 16.68 -25.78 -6.77
N ASN A 331 17.09 -26.40 -5.67
CA ASN A 331 18.05 -25.80 -4.74
C ASN A 331 19.41 -25.54 -5.41
N GLU A 332 19.90 -26.47 -6.23
CA GLU A 332 21.13 -26.28 -7.03
C GLU A 332 20.93 -25.19 -8.10
N PHE A 333 19.79 -25.22 -8.79
CA PHE A 333 19.43 -24.24 -9.82
C PHE A 333 19.39 -22.82 -9.27
N TRP A 334 18.77 -22.60 -8.12
CA TRP A 334 18.63 -21.27 -7.55
C TRP A 334 19.97 -20.61 -7.22
N GLN A 335 20.96 -21.38 -6.77
CA GLN A 335 22.31 -20.88 -6.53
C GLN A 335 23.02 -20.45 -7.82
N ASP A 336 22.76 -21.14 -8.93
CA ASP A 336 23.31 -20.80 -10.23
C ASP A 336 22.54 -19.64 -10.89
N ALA A 337 21.22 -19.59 -10.71
CA ALA A 337 20.35 -18.51 -11.15
C ALA A 337 20.70 -17.20 -10.43
N GLU A 338 20.92 -17.21 -9.12
CA GLU A 338 21.36 -16.03 -8.37
C GLU A 338 22.67 -15.44 -8.94
N LYS A 339 23.65 -16.29 -9.24
CA LYS A 339 24.94 -15.84 -9.81
C LYS A 339 24.81 -15.27 -11.22
N THR A 340 23.85 -15.77 -11.99
CA THR A 340 23.72 -15.47 -13.43
C THR A 340 22.72 -14.35 -13.71
N LEU A 341 21.59 -14.34 -12.99
CA LEU A 341 20.46 -13.41 -13.14
C LEU A 341 20.41 -12.34 -12.04
N GLY A 342 21.16 -12.51 -10.95
CA GLY A 342 21.00 -11.69 -9.74
C GLY A 342 19.68 -11.99 -9.03
N TYR A 343 19.19 -11.04 -8.22
CA TYR A 343 17.95 -11.23 -7.45
C TYR A 343 16.68 -10.80 -8.20
N ARG A 344 16.80 -10.22 -9.39
CA ARG A 344 15.66 -9.64 -10.14
C ARG A 344 14.58 -10.66 -10.49
N PHE A 345 14.97 -11.92 -10.72
CA PHE A 345 14.01 -12.96 -11.08
C PHE A 345 12.99 -13.24 -9.98
N ILE A 346 13.30 -12.96 -8.70
CA ILE A 346 12.44 -13.29 -7.54
C ILE A 346 11.05 -12.66 -7.69
N PHE A 347 10.99 -11.42 -8.16
CA PHE A 347 9.73 -10.70 -8.34
C PHE A 347 8.98 -11.09 -9.64
N SER A 348 9.55 -11.99 -10.44
CA SER A 348 8.92 -12.57 -11.64
C SER A 348 8.43 -14.00 -11.44
N VAL A 349 8.66 -14.59 -10.26
CA VAL A 349 8.22 -15.96 -9.92
C VAL A 349 7.02 -15.90 -8.98
N SER A 350 6.14 -16.90 -9.07
CA SER A 350 5.12 -17.09 -8.05
C SER A 350 5.72 -17.42 -6.68
N LEU A 351 5.01 -17.00 -5.62
CA LEU A 351 5.44 -17.20 -4.24
C LEU A 351 5.61 -18.70 -3.90
N HIS A 352 4.72 -19.57 -4.39
CA HIS A 352 4.78 -21.01 -4.13
C HIS A 352 6.12 -21.63 -4.57
N SER A 353 6.61 -21.22 -5.75
CA SER A 353 7.87 -21.72 -6.30
C SER A 353 9.10 -21.24 -5.50
N LEU A 354 8.97 -20.10 -4.81
CA LEU A 354 10.04 -19.49 -4.02
C LEU A 354 10.17 -20.06 -2.61
N ASN A 355 9.18 -20.80 -2.10
CA ASN A 355 9.21 -21.32 -0.74
C ASN A 355 10.52 -22.07 -0.43
N SER A 356 10.93 -22.94 -1.35
CA SER A 356 12.19 -23.66 -1.25
C SER A 356 13.47 -22.84 -1.45
N PHE A 357 13.35 -21.67 -2.06
CA PHE A 357 14.47 -20.76 -2.28
C PHE A 357 14.73 -19.86 -1.06
N LEU A 358 13.75 -19.68 -0.17
CA LEU A 358 13.86 -18.78 0.98
C LEU A 358 15.11 -19.02 1.84
N GLU A 359 15.48 -20.28 2.09
CA GLU A 359 16.69 -20.60 2.86
C GLU A 359 17.96 -20.15 2.12
N THR A 360 18.03 -20.39 0.82
CA THR A 360 19.17 -19.98 -0.02
C THR A 360 19.26 -18.46 -0.08
N LEU A 361 18.11 -17.79 -0.28
CA LEU A 361 18.02 -16.34 -0.26
C LEU A 361 18.44 -15.75 1.09
N HIS A 362 18.01 -16.38 2.19
CA HIS A 362 18.36 -15.95 3.54
C HIS A 362 19.86 -16.06 3.80
N GLN A 363 20.48 -17.18 3.46
CA GLN A 363 21.93 -17.35 3.59
C GLN A 363 22.71 -16.38 2.70
N SER A 364 22.28 -16.21 1.44
CA SER A 364 22.93 -15.33 0.48
C SER A 364 22.90 -13.88 0.96
N LEU A 365 21.72 -13.33 1.23
CA LEU A 365 21.58 -11.94 1.67
C LEU A 365 22.17 -11.69 3.06
N GLY A 366 22.06 -12.65 3.99
CA GLY A 366 22.65 -12.53 5.33
C GLY A 366 24.18 -12.48 5.33
N SER A 367 24.83 -13.03 4.30
CA SER A 367 26.29 -12.99 4.15
C SER A 367 26.82 -11.63 3.67
N LEU A 368 25.98 -10.81 3.04
CA LEU A 368 26.37 -9.51 2.49
C LEU A 368 26.62 -8.49 3.62
N ASN A 369 27.54 -7.55 3.39
CA ASN A 369 27.59 -6.32 4.19
C ASN A 369 26.53 -5.31 3.69
N GLN A 370 26.38 -4.18 4.39
CA GLN A 370 25.38 -3.17 4.03
C GLN A 370 25.54 -2.68 2.58
N ALA A 371 26.76 -2.33 2.17
CA ALA A 371 27.03 -1.83 0.82
C ALA A 371 26.75 -2.86 -0.28
N ASP A 372 27.13 -4.12 -0.07
CA ASP A 372 26.85 -5.20 -1.02
C ASP A 372 25.36 -5.51 -1.12
N LEU A 373 24.62 -5.42 -0.01
CA LEU A 373 23.16 -5.56 0.01
C LEU A 373 22.51 -4.40 -0.76
N ASP A 374 22.96 -3.17 -0.56
CA ASP A 374 22.47 -1.99 -1.27
C ASP A 374 22.87 -1.93 -2.74
N LEU A 375 23.94 -2.62 -3.14
CA LEU A 375 24.33 -2.74 -4.54
C LEU A 375 23.53 -3.82 -5.28
N LYS A 376 23.21 -4.95 -4.61
CA LYS A 376 22.63 -6.13 -5.26
C LYS A 376 21.12 -6.29 -5.06
N TRP A 377 20.60 -5.98 -3.86
CA TRP A 377 19.20 -6.23 -3.49
C TRP A 377 18.34 -4.97 -3.54
N THR A 378 18.77 -3.88 -2.89
CA THR A 378 17.99 -2.64 -2.80
C THR A 378 17.55 -2.08 -4.16
N PRO A 379 18.37 -2.09 -5.24
CA PRO A 379 17.93 -1.59 -6.54
C PRO A 379 16.84 -2.47 -7.16
N VAL A 380 16.91 -3.79 -6.94
CA VAL A 380 15.89 -4.75 -7.41
C VAL A 380 14.55 -4.47 -6.74
N VAL A 381 14.56 -4.25 -5.42
CA VAL A 381 13.34 -3.87 -4.68
C VAL A 381 12.83 -2.51 -5.15
N ASN A 382 13.72 -1.53 -5.36
CA ASN A 382 13.36 -0.20 -5.81
C ASN A 382 12.76 -0.18 -7.24
N GLU A 383 13.16 -1.11 -8.10
CA GLU A 383 12.57 -1.33 -9.43
C GLU A 383 11.14 -1.88 -9.33
N CYS A 384 10.80 -2.58 -8.25
CA CYS A 384 9.44 -3.01 -7.97
C CYS A 384 8.62 -1.79 -7.53
N TYR A 385 8.02 -1.11 -8.50
CA TYR A 385 7.16 0.03 -8.24
C TYR A 385 5.92 -0.38 -7.45
N GLU A 386 5.22 0.58 -6.85
CA GLU A 386 4.04 0.38 -5.98
C GLU A 386 2.97 -0.54 -6.59
N GLU A 387 2.93 -0.67 -7.92
CA GLU A 387 2.00 -1.54 -8.67
C GLU A 387 2.29 -3.05 -8.54
N SER A 388 3.40 -3.46 -7.91
CA SER A 388 3.72 -4.88 -7.72
C SER A 388 2.61 -5.59 -6.94
N ALA A 389 2.19 -6.75 -7.42
CA ALA A 389 1.20 -7.61 -6.75
C ALA A 389 1.59 -7.95 -5.31
N LEU A 390 2.90 -7.98 -5.00
CA LEU A 390 3.39 -8.17 -3.63
C LEU A 390 2.85 -7.11 -2.68
N TYR A 391 2.63 -5.87 -3.14
CA TYR A 391 2.19 -4.73 -2.33
C TYR A 391 0.70 -4.41 -2.51
N THR A 392 0.14 -4.64 -3.71
CA THR A 392 -1.22 -4.20 -4.08
C THR A 392 -2.30 -5.26 -3.90
N GLU A 393 -1.97 -6.54 -4.08
CA GLU A 393 -2.94 -7.63 -3.90
C GLU A 393 -3.15 -7.92 -2.40
N GLY A 394 -4.29 -8.51 -2.06
CA GLY A 394 -4.58 -8.99 -0.70
C GLY A 394 -3.58 -10.04 -0.22
N VAL A 395 -3.70 -10.44 1.05
CA VAL A 395 -2.85 -11.47 1.66
C VAL A 395 -2.99 -12.80 0.92
N ASN A 396 -1.85 -13.45 0.63
CA ASN A 396 -1.84 -14.79 0.08
C ASN A 396 -1.95 -15.83 1.21
N GLU A 397 -3.17 -16.31 1.47
CA GLU A 397 -3.46 -17.26 2.55
C GLU A 397 -2.73 -18.61 2.44
N GLN A 398 -2.24 -18.99 1.25
CA GLN A 398 -1.52 -20.26 1.06
C GLN A 398 -0.01 -20.10 1.26
N GLU A 399 0.56 -18.95 0.87
CA GLU A 399 2.00 -18.70 0.81
C GLU A 399 2.44 -17.52 1.71
N TYR A 400 1.66 -17.23 2.75
CA TYR A 400 1.85 -16.10 3.66
C TYR A 400 3.25 -16.06 4.30
N LYS A 401 3.92 -17.21 4.49
CA LYS A 401 5.30 -17.30 5.01
C LYS A 401 6.32 -16.71 4.04
N VAL A 402 6.19 -17.06 2.76
CA VAL A 402 7.04 -16.55 1.68
C VAL A 402 6.79 -15.06 1.49
N GLU A 403 5.51 -14.68 1.46
CA GLU A 403 5.09 -13.30 1.32
C GLU A 403 5.65 -12.43 2.46
N ALA A 404 5.46 -12.82 3.72
CA ALA A 404 5.98 -12.10 4.88
C ALA A 404 7.51 -11.95 4.83
N ASN A 405 8.25 -13.00 4.45
CA ASN A 405 9.71 -12.94 4.32
C ASN A 405 10.15 -11.89 3.27
N LEU A 406 9.49 -11.88 2.11
CA LEU A 406 9.79 -10.91 1.05
C LEU A 406 9.39 -9.49 1.43
N LEU A 407 8.27 -9.28 2.14
CA LEU A 407 7.86 -7.96 2.63
C LEU A 407 8.88 -7.39 3.62
N VAL A 408 9.38 -8.20 4.57
CA VAL A 408 10.45 -7.78 5.49
C VAL A 408 11.71 -7.37 4.73
N ARG A 409 12.12 -8.16 3.72
CA ARG A 409 13.28 -7.82 2.88
C ARG A 409 13.06 -6.60 1.99
N SER A 410 11.83 -6.35 1.59
CA SER A 410 11.46 -5.18 0.79
C SER A 410 11.59 -3.89 1.58
N CYS A 411 11.62 -3.97 2.92
CA CYS A 411 11.90 -2.82 3.78
C CYS A 411 13.34 -2.29 3.61
N ALA A 412 14.26 -3.03 2.99
CA ALA A 412 15.59 -2.52 2.61
C ALA A 412 15.54 -1.41 1.53
N SER A 413 14.41 -1.24 0.84
CA SER A 413 14.21 -0.23 -0.20
C SER A 413 14.61 1.17 0.29
N SER A 414 15.25 1.96 -0.59
CA SER A 414 15.45 3.38 -0.32
C SER A 414 14.16 4.19 -0.47
N HIS A 415 13.09 3.64 -1.05
CA HIS A 415 11.83 4.35 -1.29
C HIS A 415 10.87 4.21 -0.09
N PRO A 416 10.52 5.31 0.60
CA PRO A 416 9.64 5.26 1.77
C PRO A 416 8.26 4.64 1.50
N ARG A 417 7.68 4.90 0.31
CA ARG A 417 6.38 4.34 -0.11
C ARG A 417 6.38 2.81 -0.19
N ILE A 418 7.41 2.21 -0.79
CA ILE A 418 7.56 0.74 -0.84
C ILE A 418 7.63 0.18 0.58
N ARG A 419 8.44 0.81 1.45
CA ARG A 419 8.55 0.41 2.86
C ARG A 419 7.22 0.53 3.59
N ALA A 420 6.45 1.58 3.35
CA ALA A 420 5.14 1.78 3.95
C ALA A 420 4.14 0.68 3.55
N HIS A 421 4.03 0.37 2.25
CA HIS A 421 3.19 -0.74 1.79
C HIS A 421 3.63 -2.08 2.37
N ALA A 422 4.94 -2.35 2.39
CA ALA A 422 5.50 -3.57 2.96
C ALA A 422 5.17 -3.71 4.45
N LYS A 423 5.38 -2.65 5.25
CA LYS A 423 5.05 -2.59 6.68
C LYS A 423 3.57 -2.85 6.94
N ARG A 424 2.68 -2.15 6.21
CA ARG A 424 1.22 -2.28 6.37
C ARG A 424 0.73 -3.68 6.05
N LYS A 425 1.12 -4.22 4.89
CA LYS A 425 0.70 -5.57 4.49
C LYS A 425 1.24 -6.62 5.46
N LEU A 426 2.51 -6.50 5.87
CA LEU A 426 3.10 -7.39 6.88
C LEU A 426 2.31 -7.36 8.20
N CYS A 427 1.94 -6.17 8.69
CA CYS A 427 1.10 -6.01 9.88
C CYS A 427 -0.23 -6.78 9.76
N ARG A 428 -0.91 -6.68 8.59
CA ARG A 428 -2.15 -7.43 8.34
C ARG A 428 -1.95 -8.94 8.28
N ILE A 429 -0.86 -9.43 7.70
CA ILE A 429 -0.53 -10.86 7.71
C ILE A 429 -0.34 -11.35 9.15
N LEU A 430 0.41 -10.59 9.96
CA LEU A 430 0.68 -10.94 11.36
C LEU A 430 -0.59 -11.00 12.22
N CYS A 431 -1.60 -10.18 11.92
CA CYS A 431 -2.90 -10.24 12.60
C CYS A 431 -3.65 -11.57 12.39
N HIS A 432 -3.37 -12.28 11.29
CA HIS A 432 -4.04 -13.54 10.97
C HIS A 432 -3.18 -14.78 11.27
N HIS A 433 -1.86 -14.62 11.33
CA HIS A 433 -0.88 -15.71 11.41
C HIS A 433 0.14 -15.49 12.53
N SER A 434 -0.26 -15.79 13.77
CA SER A 434 0.58 -15.56 14.97
C SER A 434 1.85 -16.43 15.03
N ASP A 435 1.91 -17.54 14.27
CA ASP A 435 3.10 -18.39 14.17
C ASP A 435 4.29 -17.70 13.50
N LEU A 436 4.05 -16.59 12.79
CA LEU A 436 5.10 -15.83 12.11
C LEU A 436 5.95 -14.97 13.05
N PHE A 437 5.44 -14.56 14.21
CA PHE A 437 6.16 -13.63 15.09
C PHE A 437 7.52 -14.21 15.51
N GLU A 438 7.53 -15.42 16.05
CA GLU A 438 8.77 -16.08 16.47
C GLU A 438 9.70 -16.35 15.29
N MET A 439 9.14 -16.84 14.17
CA MET A 439 9.92 -17.15 12.97
C MET A 439 10.62 -15.93 12.39
N LEU A 440 9.90 -14.82 12.20
CA LEU A 440 10.47 -13.60 11.64
C LEU A 440 11.47 -12.94 12.58
N ILE A 441 11.19 -12.89 13.90
CA ILE A 441 12.16 -12.35 14.87
C ILE A 441 13.44 -13.19 14.85
N ARG A 442 13.32 -14.51 14.96
CA ARG A 442 14.48 -15.42 14.94
C ARG A 442 15.29 -15.25 13.66
N ASP A 443 14.64 -15.16 12.51
CA ASP A 443 15.32 -15.12 11.23
C ASP A 443 15.91 -13.73 10.93
N PHE A 444 15.33 -12.63 11.40
CA PHE A 444 15.76 -11.28 11.03
C PHE A 444 16.40 -10.43 12.14
N HIS A 445 16.40 -10.84 13.42
CA HIS A 445 16.94 -10.01 14.51
C HIS A 445 18.38 -9.51 14.30
N SER A 446 19.19 -10.26 13.54
CA SER A 446 20.59 -9.94 13.23
C SER A 446 20.80 -9.29 11.85
N ALA A 447 19.72 -8.85 11.20
CA ALA A 447 19.81 -8.13 9.93
C ALA A 447 20.66 -6.86 10.10
N LYS A 448 21.65 -6.68 9.22
CA LYS A 448 22.57 -5.53 9.25
C LYS A 448 21.89 -4.22 8.82
N ASP A 449 20.90 -4.33 7.94
CA ASP A 449 20.16 -3.18 7.45
C ASP A 449 19.07 -2.77 8.45
N THR A 450 19.22 -1.59 9.03
CA THR A 450 18.29 -1.10 10.06
C THR A 450 16.89 -0.81 9.51
N TYR A 451 16.71 -0.59 8.21
CA TYR A 451 15.37 -0.44 7.63
C TYR A 451 14.59 -1.76 7.59
N ILE A 452 15.28 -2.90 7.44
CA ILE A 452 14.67 -4.22 7.57
C ILE A 452 14.14 -4.41 9.00
N LEU A 453 14.96 -4.07 10.00
CA LEU A 453 14.58 -4.18 11.41
C LEU A 453 13.45 -3.20 11.77
N GLU A 454 13.55 -1.94 11.32
CA GLU A 454 12.49 -0.93 11.50
C GLU A 454 11.17 -1.43 10.93
N GLY A 455 11.18 -1.95 9.70
CA GLY A 455 10.00 -2.49 9.04
C GLY A 455 9.37 -3.66 9.78
N LEU A 456 10.19 -4.62 10.20
CA LEU A 456 9.75 -5.78 10.96
C LEU A 456 9.12 -5.40 12.31
N TYR A 457 9.85 -4.64 13.13
CA TYR A 457 9.39 -4.33 14.49
C TYR A 457 8.25 -3.32 14.52
N ASN A 458 8.15 -2.42 13.53
CA ASN A 458 6.96 -1.59 13.35
C ASN A 458 5.73 -2.44 13.04
N ALA A 459 5.82 -3.39 12.10
CA ALA A 459 4.69 -4.27 11.77
C ALA A 459 4.30 -5.19 12.93
N ILE A 460 5.27 -5.76 13.65
CA ILE A 460 5.03 -6.54 14.88
C ILE A 460 4.31 -5.69 15.92
N TYR A 461 4.81 -4.48 16.18
CA TYR A 461 4.19 -3.57 17.15
C TYR A 461 2.75 -3.25 16.78
N GLY A 462 2.49 -2.88 15.53
CA GLY A 462 1.13 -2.62 15.05
C GLY A 462 0.21 -3.83 15.19
N ALA A 463 0.68 -5.03 14.84
CA ALA A 463 -0.11 -6.25 14.99
C ALA A 463 -0.42 -6.56 16.46
N LEU A 464 0.50 -6.31 17.40
CA LEU A 464 0.25 -6.46 18.83
C LEU A 464 -0.80 -5.45 19.35
N LEU A 465 -0.78 -4.21 18.86
CA LEU A 465 -1.78 -3.20 19.21
C LEU A 465 -3.19 -3.59 18.73
N LEU A 466 -3.28 -4.21 17.55
CA LEU A 466 -4.54 -4.67 16.96
C LEU A 466 -5.08 -5.93 17.64
N LEU A 467 -4.22 -6.93 17.86
CA LEU A 467 -4.59 -8.22 18.45
C LEU A 467 -4.89 -8.13 19.94
N ARG A 468 -4.10 -7.33 20.68
CA ARG A 468 -4.15 -7.19 22.14
C ARG A 468 -4.10 -8.51 22.93
N ASP A 469 -3.52 -9.55 22.34
CA ASP A 469 -3.24 -10.81 23.02
C ASP A 469 -2.07 -10.65 24.00
N VAL A 470 -2.39 -10.67 25.30
CA VAL A 470 -1.42 -10.50 26.39
C VAL A 470 -0.37 -11.61 26.40
N ASN A 471 -0.72 -12.85 26.05
CA ASN A 471 0.23 -13.96 26.04
C ASN A 471 1.19 -13.85 24.85
N LEU A 472 0.69 -13.44 23.69
CA LEU A 472 1.52 -13.13 22.53
C LEU A 472 2.48 -11.96 22.83
N SER A 473 1.97 -10.87 23.40
CA SER A 473 2.80 -9.71 23.82
C SER A 473 3.91 -10.12 24.77
N LYS A 474 3.63 -11.00 25.75
CA LYS A 474 4.64 -11.55 26.66
C LYS A 474 5.70 -12.36 25.92
N ALA A 475 5.27 -13.28 25.05
CA ALA A 475 6.18 -14.14 24.28
C ALA A 475 7.11 -13.29 23.39
N VAL A 476 6.55 -12.32 22.66
CA VAL A 476 7.33 -11.40 21.82
C VAL A 476 8.29 -10.55 22.66
N SER A 477 7.84 -10.06 23.81
CA SER A 477 8.68 -9.25 24.71
C SER A 477 9.87 -10.04 25.27
N LEU A 478 9.69 -11.34 25.55
CA LEU A 478 10.79 -12.22 25.94
C LEU A 478 11.80 -12.38 24.80
N LEU A 479 11.35 -12.62 23.57
CA LEU A 479 12.21 -12.71 22.39
C LEU A 479 12.99 -11.41 22.15
N ILE A 480 12.33 -10.25 22.25
CA ILE A 480 12.99 -8.94 22.09
C ILE A 480 14.07 -8.74 23.14
N ARG A 481 13.78 -9.07 24.40
CA ARG A 481 14.79 -8.99 25.46
C ARG A 481 15.99 -9.88 25.13
N ASP A 482 15.73 -11.13 24.76
CA ASP A 482 16.79 -12.13 24.56
C ASP A 482 17.67 -11.80 23.35
N TYR A 483 17.09 -11.34 22.24
CA TYR A 483 17.84 -11.01 21.03
C TYR A 483 18.49 -9.61 21.04
N HIS A 484 17.89 -8.61 21.73
CA HIS A 484 18.35 -7.21 21.61
C HIS A 484 18.85 -6.58 22.92
N PHE A 485 18.39 -7.01 24.09
CA PHE A 485 18.68 -6.28 25.35
C PHE A 485 19.42 -7.09 26.41
N GLN A 486 19.58 -8.40 26.24
CA GLN A 486 20.18 -9.29 27.24
C GLN A 486 21.57 -8.81 27.69
N ASP A 487 22.42 -8.38 26.75
CA ASP A 487 23.80 -7.95 27.01
C ASP A 487 23.95 -6.42 27.11
N LYS A 488 22.84 -5.67 27.22
CA LYS A 488 22.82 -4.19 27.19
C LYS A 488 23.50 -3.59 25.95
N GLN A 489 23.53 -4.30 24.82
CA GLN A 489 24.02 -3.83 23.52
C GLN A 489 22.90 -3.83 22.46
N PRO A 490 21.82 -3.04 22.63
CA PRO A 490 20.78 -2.97 21.59
C PRO A 490 21.32 -2.35 20.32
N ILE A 491 20.68 -2.71 19.19
CA ILE A 491 20.98 -2.17 17.87
C ILE A 491 21.15 -0.64 17.91
N GLU A 492 22.24 -0.12 17.34
CA GLU A 492 22.53 1.31 17.32
C GLU A 492 21.73 2.03 16.24
N ASP A 493 20.41 2.10 16.41
CA ASP A 493 19.50 2.86 15.55
C ASP A 493 18.29 3.31 16.38
N VAL A 494 18.08 4.63 16.47
CA VAL A 494 17.02 5.20 17.31
C VAL A 494 15.62 4.81 16.84
N ARG A 495 15.40 4.60 15.53
CA ARG A 495 14.09 4.18 14.99
C ARG A 495 13.78 2.74 15.33
N VAL A 496 14.77 1.85 15.21
CA VAL A 496 14.57 0.44 15.57
C VAL A 496 14.33 0.33 17.08
N ARG A 497 15.11 1.05 17.90
CA ARG A 497 14.94 1.10 19.35
C ARG A 497 13.57 1.63 19.79
N GLU A 498 13.03 2.61 19.06
CA GLU A 498 11.67 3.12 19.32
C GLU A 498 10.66 1.97 19.32
N TRP A 499 10.63 1.16 18.25
CA TRP A 499 9.68 0.06 18.13
C TRP A 499 9.93 -1.04 19.15
N LEU A 500 11.19 -1.44 19.35
CA LEU A 500 11.55 -2.46 20.34
C LEU A 500 11.11 -2.06 21.76
N LEU A 501 11.39 -0.82 22.18
CA LEU A 501 11.00 -0.33 23.50
C LEU A 501 9.48 -0.11 23.60
N LYS A 502 8.81 0.33 22.54
CA LYS A 502 7.34 0.45 22.52
C LYS A 502 6.65 -0.91 22.66
N ILE A 503 7.19 -1.98 22.07
CA ILE A 503 6.66 -3.34 22.28
C ILE A 503 6.78 -3.76 23.76
N LEU A 504 7.97 -3.55 24.37
CA LEU A 504 8.17 -3.86 25.79
C LEU A 504 7.29 -3.00 26.70
N LEU A 505 7.09 -1.73 26.34
CA LEU A 505 6.25 -0.80 27.08
C LEU A 505 4.78 -1.19 26.98
N PHE A 506 4.29 -1.51 25.79
CA PHE A 506 2.92 -1.99 25.59
C PHE A 506 2.65 -3.28 26.38
N SER A 507 3.59 -4.23 26.40
CA SER A 507 3.43 -5.43 27.22
C SER A 507 3.40 -5.13 28.73
N LYS A 508 4.02 -4.03 29.19
CA LYS A 508 3.97 -3.57 30.58
C LYS A 508 2.63 -2.92 30.92
N THR A 509 2.00 -2.20 29.98
CA THR A 509 0.74 -1.47 30.23
C THR A 509 -0.49 -2.38 30.21
N GLN A 510 -0.39 -3.56 29.60
CA GLN A 510 -1.47 -4.55 29.60
C GLN A 510 -1.71 -5.17 30.98
N ASN A 511 -2.99 -5.48 31.28
CA ASN A 511 -3.35 -6.25 32.47
C ASN A 511 -2.68 -7.65 32.43
N ASP A 512 -2.15 -8.10 33.55
CA ASP A 512 -1.27 -9.27 33.67
C ASP A 512 0.02 -9.23 32.83
N GLY A 513 0.41 -8.08 32.28
CA GLY A 513 1.62 -7.88 31.49
C GLY A 513 2.95 -8.17 32.20
N ILE A 514 4.08 -8.04 31.48
CA ILE A 514 5.42 -8.19 32.06
C ILE A 514 6.24 -6.90 31.92
N ASP A 515 6.88 -6.47 33.00
CA ASP A 515 7.79 -5.31 32.95
C ASP A 515 9.22 -5.75 32.58
N LEU A 516 9.47 -5.79 31.28
CA LEU A 516 10.82 -5.88 30.71
C LEU A 516 11.36 -4.52 30.26
N PHE A 517 10.46 -3.55 30.00
CA PHE A 517 10.81 -2.19 29.61
C PHE A 517 11.76 -1.53 30.61
N SER A 518 11.46 -1.57 31.91
CA SER A 518 12.30 -0.94 32.93
C SER A 518 13.72 -1.51 33.00
N LYS A 519 13.91 -2.78 32.59
CA LYS A 519 15.22 -3.44 32.51
C LYS A 519 15.92 -3.18 31.18
N ALA A 520 15.18 -2.82 30.14
CA ALA A 520 15.71 -2.52 28.82
C ALA A 520 16.29 -1.11 28.73
N LEU A 521 16.00 -0.18 29.65
CA LEU A 521 16.48 1.21 29.59
C LEU A 521 18.02 1.34 29.71
N PRO A 522 18.62 2.45 29.21
CA PRO A 522 20.05 2.73 29.33
C PRO A 522 20.53 2.76 30.81
N PRO A 523 21.84 2.62 31.08
CA PRO A 523 22.96 2.72 30.13
C PRO A 523 23.13 1.48 29.25
N TYR A 524 23.54 1.72 28.01
CA TYR A 524 23.91 0.68 27.05
C TYR A 524 25.42 0.67 26.83
N ASN A 525 25.93 -0.48 26.40
CA ASN A 525 27.29 -0.63 25.93
C ASN A 525 27.32 -0.29 24.43
N PRO A 526 28.20 0.59 23.95
CA PRO A 526 28.31 0.86 22.52
C PRO A 526 28.81 -0.39 21.78
N GLN A 527 28.27 -0.63 20.58
CA GLN A 527 28.81 -1.60 19.63
C GLN A 527 30.04 -1.01 18.92
N GLU A 528 30.00 0.29 18.62
CA GLU A 528 31.06 1.01 17.91
C GLU A 528 31.19 2.46 18.41
N GLU A 529 32.39 2.93 18.74
CA GLU A 529 32.59 4.33 19.16
C GLU A 529 32.74 5.29 17.97
N ILE A 530 31.86 6.29 17.88
CA ILE A 530 32.01 7.41 16.93
C ILE A 530 32.68 8.59 17.63
N SER A 531 33.75 9.10 17.04
CA SER A 531 34.48 10.24 17.60
C SER A 531 33.65 11.53 17.57
N LEU A 532 33.59 12.22 18.72
CA LEU A 532 33.05 13.57 18.86
C LEU A 532 33.95 14.67 18.25
N ALA A 533 35.12 14.29 17.72
CA ALA A 533 36.01 15.22 17.06
C ALA A 533 35.38 15.78 15.77
N THR A 534 35.57 17.08 15.55
CA THR A 534 35.22 17.69 14.27
C THR A 534 36.21 17.25 13.20
N ILE A 535 35.70 16.90 12.03
CA ILE A 535 36.50 16.54 10.86
C ILE A 535 36.26 17.52 9.71
N GLU A 536 37.24 17.64 8.81
CA GLU A 536 37.07 18.39 7.57
C GLU A 536 36.45 17.49 6.49
N ILE A 537 35.29 17.90 5.96
CA ILE A 537 34.56 17.17 4.90
C ILE A 537 34.82 17.85 3.56
N GLY A 538 35.92 17.47 2.91
CA GLY A 538 36.30 17.93 1.58
C GLY A 538 35.37 17.41 0.47
N ASP A 539 35.54 17.94 -0.76
CA ASP A 539 34.65 17.64 -1.89
C ASP A 539 34.61 16.16 -2.29
N ASP A 540 35.75 15.46 -2.16
CA ASP A 540 35.90 14.03 -2.50
C ASP A 540 35.77 13.10 -1.26
N TYR A 541 35.31 13.60 -0.10
CA TYR A 541 35.32 12.84 1.17
C TYR A 541 34.56 11.50 1.09
N PHE A 542 33.42 11.47 0.39
CA PHE A 542 32.62 10.26 0.19
C PHE A 542 32.95 9.52 -1.12
N GLY A 543 33.79 10.09 -1.98
CA GLY A 543 34.06 9.57 -3.32
C GLY A 543 33.96 10.64 -4.42
N ARG A 544 34.17 10.24 -5.67
CA ARG A 544 34.32 11.13 -6.84
C ARG A 544 33.15 11.12 -7.81
N THR A 545 32.19 10.21 -7.63
CA THR A 545 31.00 10.11 -8.48
C THR A 545 30.02 11.25 -8.23
N ASP A 546 29.07 11.46 -9.16
CA ASP A 546 28.03 12.48 -8.99
C ASP A 546 27.13 12.16 -7.77
N GLY A 547 26.81 10.88 -7.53
CA GLY A 547 26.15 10.43 -6.31
C GLY A 547 26.89 10.80 -5.03
N SER A 548 28.21 10.54 -4.96
CA SER A 548 29.05 10.91 -3.80
C SER A 548 29.10 12.43 -3.57
N ARG A 549 29.18 13.23 -4.65
CA ARG A 549 29.10 14.70 -4.56
C ARG A 549 27.73 15.19 -4.10
N LYS A 550 26.65 14.58 -4.57
CA LYS A 550 25.27 14.87 -4.10
C LYS A 550 25.10 14.53 -2.63
N LEU A 551 25.67 13.41 -2.17
CA LEU A 551 25.67 13.02 -0.77
C LEU A 551 26.38 14.07 0.09
N ARG A 552 27.59 14.50 -0.31
CA ARG A 552 28.27 15.63 0.34
C ARG A 552 27.40 16.86 0.35
N TYR A 553 26.93 17.32 -0.81
CA TYR A 553 26.11 18.53 -0.96
C TYR A 553 24.91 18.49 -0.01
N SER A 554 24.24 17.34 0.06
CA SER A 554 23.11 17.13 0.94
C SER A 554 23.48 17.15 2.44
N LEU A 555 24.70 16.80 2.82
CA LEU A 555 25.12 16.82 4.22
C LEU A 555 25.70 18.17 4.66
N CYS A 556 26.35 18.90 3.74
CA CYS A 556 27.22 20.03 4.07
C CYS A 556 26.84 21.37 3.47
N GLU A 557 25.98 21.41 2.46
CA GLU A 557 25.67 22.64 1.72
C GLU A 557 24.19 23.02 1.83
N PHE A 558 23.69 23.79 0.87
CA PHE A 558 22.35 24.38 0.91
C PHE A 558 21.25 23.37 0.55
N SER A 559 21.07 22.36 1.38
CA SER A 559 20.04 21.32 1.22
C SER A 559 19.10 21.25 2.42
N ASP A 560 17.95 20.60 2.24
CA ASP A 560 16.96 20.43 3.31
C ASP A 560 17.49 19.56 4.47
N PHE A 561 18.29 18.54 4.15
CA PHE A 561 18.91 17.69 5.17
C PHE A 561 19.89 18.49 6.04
N HIS A 562 20.77 19.29 5.44
CA HIS A 562 21.68 20.14 6.20
C HIS A 562 20.94 21.22 7.01
N ARG A 563 19.97 21.90 6.40
CA ARG A 563 19.33 23.09 7.00
C ARG A 563 18.26 22.77 8.02
N TYR A 564 17.36 21.83 7.72
CA TYR A 564 16.16 21.57 8.50
C TYR A 564 16.26 20.30 9.35
N ILE A 565 16.93 19.26 8.84
CA ILE A 565 17.12 18.00 9.58
C ILE A 565 18.25 18.15 10.61
N LEU A 566 19.45 18.57 10.19
CA LEU A 566 20.55 18.87 11.15
C LEU A 566 20.37 20.22 11.87
N GLY A 567 19.58 21.14 11.33
CA GLY A 567 19.21 22.39 12.00
C GLY A 567 20.14 23.60 11.79
N PHE A 568 21.02 23.56 10.77
CA PHE A 568 21.96 24.64 10.45
C PHE A 568 21.31 25.94 9.94
N ASN A 569 20.00 25.95 9.66
CA ASN A 569 19.34 27.14 9.12
C ASN A 569 19.38 28.35 10.06
N THR A 570 19.29 28.13 11.38
CA THR A 570 19.22 29.22 12.38
C THR A 570 20.02 28.96 13.65
N ASN A 571 20.76 27.85 13.76
CA ASN A 571 21.45 27.46 14.98
C ASN A 571 22.89 27.02 14.67
N SER A 572 23.79 27.19 15.64
CA SER A 572 25.15 26.62 15.62
C SER A 572 25.28 25.36 16.49
N GLU A 573 24.33 25.17 17.41
CA GLU A 573 24.28 24.06 18.36
C GLU A 573 22.93 23.33 18.26
N SER A 574 22.93 22.05 18.64
CA SER A 574 21.72 21.23 18.70
C SER A 574 20.71 21.81 19.69
N ARG A 575 19.42 21.65 19.40
CA ARG A 575 18.36 22.05 20.32
C ARG A 575 17.95 20.94 21.28
N ILE A 576 18.39 19.71 21.05
CA ILE A 576 17.96 18.49 21.74
C ILE A 576 19.15 17.83 22.44
N TYR A 577 20.22 17.55 21.68
CA TYR A 577 21.36 16.78 22.14
C TYR A 577 22.36 17.64 22.94
N THR A 578 22.77 17.14 24.09
CA THR A 578 23.71 17.79 25.00
C THR A 578 25.02 17.03 25.08
N LEU A 579 26.01 17.60 25.77
CA LEU A 579 27.24 16.94 26.20
C LEU A 579 27.23 16.66 27.73
N MET A 580 26.06 16.72 28.36
CA MET A 580 25.88 16.45 29.78
C MET A 580 25.62 14.96 30.01
N PRO A 581 26.49 14.22 30.73
CA PRO A 581 26.25 12.82 31.04
C PRO A 581 24.97 12.59 31.83
N HIS A 582 24.43 11.37 31.78
CA HIS A 582 23.29 10.99 32.62
C HIS A 582 23.54 11.26 34.11
N ASN A 583 22.49 11.64 34.83
CA ASN A 583 22.48 11.88 36.28
C ASN A 583 23.31 13.09 36.76
N GLN A 584 23.75 13.97 35.87
CA GLN A 584 24.32 15.27 36.25
C GLN A 584 23.21 16.35 36.27
N ASN A 585 23.26 17.22 37.27
CA ASN A 585 22.36 18.36 37.42
C ASN A 585 23.10 19.66 37.05
N GLY A 586 22.53 20.49 36.19
CA GLY A 586 23.12 21.77 35.80
C GLY A 586 22.52 22.33 34.52
N ILE A 587 23.11 23.41 34.02
CA ILE A 587 22.81 23.95 32.68
C ILE A 587 23.60 23.09 31.68
N PRO A 588 22.94 22.32 30.80
CA PRO A 588 23.65 21.44 29.87
C PRO A 588 24.37 22.26 28.80
N SER A 589 25.62 21.88 28.48
CA SER A 589 26.27 22.32 27.25
C SER A 589 25.66 21.59 26.06
N MET A 590 25.29 22.32 25.01
CA MET A 590 24.68 21.73 23.82
C MET A 590 25.74 21.16 22.87
N LEU A 591 25.39 20.12 22.12
CA LEU A 591 26.27 19.55 21.09
C LEU A 591 26.38 20.53 19.91
N SER A 592 27.59 20.81 19.43
CA SER A 592 27.79 21.60 18.20
C SER A 592 27.20 20.88 16.98
N LEU A 593 26.50 21.59 16.10
CA LEU A 593 25.96 20.99 14.87
C LEU A 593 27.07 20.51 13.93
N VAL A 594 28.26 21.13 13.98
CA VAL A 594 29.43 20.71 13.21
C VAL A 594 29.97 19.37 13.72
N GLN A 595 29.89 19.13 15.04
CA GLN A 595 30.23 17.83 15.61
C GLN A 595 29.20 16.78 15.20
N LEU A 596 27.90 17.09 15.29
CA LEU A 596 26.84 16.19 14.82
C LEU A 596 27.03 15.81 13.34
N GLN A 597 27.27 16.80 12.48
CA GLN A 597 27.58 16.57 11.06
C GLN A 597 28.81 15.67 10.86
N SER A 598 29.87 15.91 11.63
CA SER A 598 31.10 15.10 11.60
C SER A 598 30.84 13.65 11.99
N MET A 599 30.01 13.41 13.01
CA MET A 599 29.63 12.07 13.43
C MET A 599 28.80 11.35 12.35
N VAL A 600 27.84 12.05 11.74
CA VAL A 600 27.03 11.51 10.64
C VAL A 600 27.92 11.14 9.45
N ALA A 601 28.86 12.00 9.07
CA ALA A 601 29.80 11.73 7.98
C ALA A 601 30.69 10.49 8.26
N GLN A 602 31.20 10.37 9.48
CA GLN A 602 31.97 9.19 9.90
C GLN A 602 31.12 7.93 9.83
N LYS A 603 29.88 7.97 10.32
CA LYS A 603 28.98 6.81 10.31
C LYS A 603 28.59 6.38 8.89
N ILE A 604 28.41 7.32 7.96
CA ILE A 604 28.18 6.99 6.54
C ILE A 604 29.35 6.16 5.96
N ASN A 605 30.59 6.53 6.25
CA ASN A 605 31.78 5.78 5.80
C ASN A 605 31.88 4.40 6.47
N ILE A 606 31.55 4.32 7.76
CA ILE A 606 31.49 3.07 8.53
C ILE A 606 30.43 2.11 7.95
N LEU A 607 29.26 2.63 7.55
CA LEU A 607 28.21 1.86 6.87
C LEU A 607 28.67 1.35 5.48
N GLY A 608 29.80 1.83 4.96
CA GLY A 608 30.44 1.33 3.76
C GLY A 608 30.08 2.06 2.47
N TRP A 609 29.61 3.32 2.54
CA TRP A 609 29.38 4.12 1.35
C TRP A 609 30.63 4.17 0.44
N ASN A 610 30.42 4.04 -0.87
CA ASN A 610 31.48 4.08 -1.87
C ASN A 610 30.94 4.52 -3.25
N ASP A 611 31.85 4.71 -4.20
CA ASP A 611 31.49 5.20 -5.54
C ASP A 611 30.66 4.21 -6.37
N ASP A 612 30.72 2.89 -6.13
CA ASP A 612 29.84 1.95 -6.83
C ASP A 612 28.36 2.17 -6.45
N LEU A 613 28.10 2.52 -5.18
CA LEU A 613 26.78 2.97 -4.73
C LEU A 613 26.44 4.36 -5.28
N GLY A 614 27.43 5.26 -5.35
CA GLY A 614 27.28 6.58 -5.92
C GLY A 614 26.83 6.56 -7.40
N GLU A 615 27.26 5.58 -8.17
CA GLU A 615 26.82 5.37 -9.56
C GLU A 615 25.31 5.08 -9.68
N LEU A 616 24.69 4.45 -8.66
CA LEU A 616 23.24 4.19 -8.66
C LEU A 616 22.41 5.47 -8.50
N ASP A 617 23.00 6.54 -7.95
CA ASP A 617 22.36 7.85 -7.78
C ASP A 617 22.56 8.79 -8.99
N ASN A 618 23.30 8.34 -10.01
CA ASN A 618 23.55 9.12 -11.23
C ASN A 618 22.25 9.30 -12.03
N GLY A 619 21.95 10.55 -12.43
CA GLY A 619 20.73 10.87 -13.18
C GLY A 619 19.42 10.77 -12.38
N VAL A 620 19.46 10.38 -11.11
CA VAL A 620 18.30 10.44 -10.21
C VAL A 620 18.14 11.87 -9.69
N HIS A 621 17.08 12.53 -10.14
CA HIS A 621 16.74 13.90 -9.76
C HIS A 621 15.44 13.92 -8.95
N SER A 622 15.46 14.62 -7.82
CA SER A 622 14.26 14.96 -7.07
C SER A 622 13.38 15.90 -7.90
N SER A 623 12.18 15.48 -8.26
CA SER A 623 11.19 16.28 -9.01
C SER A 623 10.63 17.46 -8.21
N GLY A 624 10.79 17.47 -6.88
CA GLY A 624 10.38 18.58 -6.02
C GLY A 624 10.68 18.32 -4.53
N ARG A 625 10.28 19.28 -3.67
CA ARG A 625 10.41 19.14 -2.20
C ARG A 625 9.41 18.15 -1.59
N TYR A 626 8.28 17.94 -2.26
CA TYR A 626 7.13 17.20 -1.73
C TYR A 626 6.83 15.88 -2.47
N ASP A 627 7.38 15.69 -3.68
CA ASP A 627 7.06 14.53 -4.52
C ASP A 627 8.34 13.86 -5.01
N ASN A 628 8.98 13.12 -4.11
CA ASN A 628 10.12 12.26 -4.40
C ASN A 628 9.64 10.82 -4.54
N GLN A 629 9.05 10.49 -5.70
CA GLN A 629 8.64 9.12 -6.00
C GLN A 629 9.82 8.11 -5.98
N ARG A 630 11.06 8.61 -6.06
CA ARG A 630 12.28 7.82 -5.90
C ARG A 630 13.28 8.56 -5.02
N GLU A 631 13.69 7.93 -3.94
CA GLU A 631 14.72 8.43 -3.03
C GLU A 631 16.07 7.77 -3.32
N ARG A 632 17.11 8.60 -3.41
CA ARG A 632 18.51 8.22 -3.65
C ARG A 632 19.06 7.32 -2.54
N ILE A 633 19.94 6.38 -2.89
CA ILE A 633 20.59 5.49 -1.92
C ILE A 633 21.45 6.31 -0.95
N GLY A 634 22.12 7.37 -1.41
CA GLY A 634 22.87 8.25 -0.51
C GLY A 634 22.00 8.86 0.59
N LYS A 635 20.72 9.14 0.34
CA LYS A 635 19.82 9.68 1.35
C LYS A 635 19.39 8.63 2.38
N LYS A 636 19.24 7.37 1.98
CA LYS A 636 19.10 6.23 2.90
C LYS A 636 20.29 6.18 3.89
N TYR A 637 21.52 6.26 3.38
CA TYR A 637 22.72 6.26 4.23
C TYR A 637 22.78 7.44 5.19
N GLN A 638 22.33 8.63 4.77
CA GLN A 638 22.25 9.80 5.67
C GLN A 638 21.29 9.56 6.83
N TRP A 639 20.11 8.99 6.56
CA TRP A 639 19.13 8.66 7.59
C TRP A 639 19.63 7.59 8.54
N GLN A 640 20.18 6.48 8.03
CA GLN A 640 20.72 5.40 8.87
C GLN A 640 21.87 5.91 9.75
N ALA A 641 22.77 6.72 9.19
CA ALA A 641 23.85 7.33 9.94
C ALA A 641 23.34 8.29 11.03
N LEU A 642 22.36 9.14 10.72
CA LEU A 642 21.75 10.04 11.70
C LEU A 642 21.10 9.26 12.83
N PHE A 643 20.27 8.25 12.53
CA PHE A 643 19.58 7.45 13.55
C PHE A 643 20.55 6.67 14.44
N ALA A 644 21.68 6.20 13.89
CA ALA A 644 22.72 5.57 14.69
C ALA A 644 23.45 6.57 15.59
N VAL A 645 23.79 7.75 15.07
CA VAL A 645 24.45 8.82 15.86
C VAL A 645 23.54 9.30 16.99
N GLU A 646 22.24 9.51 16.71
CA GLU A 646 21.28 9.92 17.74
C GLU A 646 21.13 8.87 18.84
N ALA A 647 21.09 7.58 18.47
CA ALA A 647 21.09 6.48 19.43
C ALA A 647 22.32 6.55 20.35
N GLN A 648 23.52 6.67 19.78
CA GLN A 648 24.75 6.77 20.57
C GLN A 648 24.80 8.01 21.47
N LEU A 649 24.29 9.16 20.99
CA LEU A 649 24.21 10.38 21.80
C LEU A 649 23.28 10.19 23.00
N MET A 650 22.11 9.57 22.79
CA MET A 650 21.13 9.28 23.84
C MET A 650 21.63 8.25 24.86
N ASP A 651 22.62 7.43 24.51
CA ASP A 651 23.20 6.40 25.40
C ASP A 651 24.18 6.97 26.43
N HIS A 652 24.79 8.11 26.10
CA HIS A 652 25.84 8.72 26.90
C HIS A 652 25.41 10.05 27.53
N PHE A 653 24.53 10.79 26.86
CA PHE A 653 24.16 12.15 27.22
C PHE A 653 22.68 12.31 27.47
N ALA A 654 22.35 13.21 28.40
CA ALA A 654 21.00 13.67 28.59
C ALA A 654 20.53 14.49 27.38
N ILE A 655 19.22 14.55 27.17
CA ILE A 655 18.61 15.38 26.13
C ILE A 655 17.73 16.45 26.77
N THR A 656 17.49 17.51 26.02
CA THR A 656 16.57 18.58 26.40
C THR A 656 15.26 18.47 25.66
N ASP A 657 14.18 18.87 26.33
CA ASP A 657 12.87 19.05 25.70
C ASP A 657 12.97 20.14 24.61
N ARG A 658 12.57 19.77 23.40
CA ARG A 658 12.60 20.64 22.22
C ARG A 658 11.52 21.72 22.29
N TRP A 659 10.38 21.39 22.88
CA TRP A 659 9.11 22.11 22.73
C TRP A 659 8.79 22.97 23.95
N HIS A 660 9.16 22.50 25.16
CA HIS A 660 8.78 23.16 26.39
C HIS A 660 9.98 23.79 27.12
N TYR A 661 9.83 25.06 27.50
CA TYR A 661 10.74 25.74 28.42
C TYR A 661 10.21 25.56 29.84
N GLY A 662 11.04 25.04 30.73
CA GLY A 662 10.73 24.95 32.15
C GLY A 662 10.58 26.32 32.81
N VAL A 663 10.05 26.32 34.04
CA VAL A 663 9.83 27.52 34.84
C VAL A 663 11.12 28.34 34.96
N GLY A 664 11.09 29.58 34.49
CA GLY A 664 12.25 30.48 34.45
C GLY A 664 13.04 30.49 33.13
N GLY A 665 12.55 29.82 32.07
CA GLY A 665 13.14 29.85 30.72
C GLY A 665 14.26 28.83 30.50
N ASN A 666 14.51 27.94 31.46
CA ASN A 666 15.50 26.86 31.32
C ASN A 666 14.87 25.65 30.61
N LYS A 667 15.58 25.04 29.67
CA LYS A 667 15.09 23.83 29.00
C LYS A 667 14.97 22.66 29.98
N ARG A 668 13.84 21.96 29.94
CA ARG A 668 13.62 20.74 30.73
C ARG A 668 14.58 19.64 30.25
N ILE A 669 15.24 18.95 31.18
CA ILE A 669 16.08 17.79 30.87
C ILE A 669 15.21 16.54 30.94
N LEU A 670 15.25 15.70 29.91
CA LEU A 670 14.49 14.46 29.81
C LEU A 670 15.39 13.26 30.18
N CYS A 671 15.09 12.61 31.31
CA CYS A 671 15.83 11.48 31.85
C CYS A 671 14.88 10.38 32.34
N PRO A 672 15.00 9.13 31.86
CA PRO A 672 15.90 8.68 30.79
C PRO A 672 15.47 9.22 29.40
N PRO A 673 16.40 9.35 28.44
CA PRO A 673 16.05 9.74 27.07
C PRO A 673 15.41 8.56 26.34
N TYR A 674 14.12 8.67 26.03
CA TYR A 674 13.45 7.72 25.17
C TYR A 674 13.71 7.99 23.68
N PRO A 675 13.73 6.95 22.81
CA PRO A 675 13.98 7.13 21.37
C PRO A 675 12.99 8.06 20.65
N TRP A 676 11.74 8.13 21.11
CA TRP A 676 10.71 9.02 20.56
C TRP A 676 10.94 10.51 20.88
N TYR A 677 11.99 10.86 21.63
CA TYR A 677 12.48 12.24 21.77
C TYR A 677 13.57 12.61 20.75
N SER A 678 13.78 11.78 19.73
CA SER A 678 14.68 12.06 18.59
C SER A 678 14.33 13.40 17.91
N SER A 679 15.30 13.98 17.20
CA SER A 679 15.09 15.23 16.47
C SER A 679 14.09 15.11 15.31
N ILE A 680 13.77 13.90 14.89
CA ILE A 680 12.88 13.61 13.77
C ILE A 680 11.67 12.86 14.31
N LEU A 681 10.48 13.42 14.15
CA LEU A 681 9.24 12.77 14.56
C LEU A 681 9.01 11.49 13.71
N ASN A 682 8.35 10.50 14.29
CA ASN A 682 7.92 9.29 13.59
C ASN A 682 6.40 9.17 13.72
N ASP A 683 5.67 9.78 12.81
CA ASP A 683 4.21 9.82 12.78
C ASP A 683 3.60 8.67 11.97
N PHE A 684 4.42 7.80 11.38
CA PHE A 684 3.95 6.64 10.62
C PHE A 684 3.18 5.65 11.51
N ASP A 685 1.88 5.53 11.26
CA ASP A 685 1.01 4.55 11.92
C ASP A 685 0.65 3.41 10.96
N VAL A 686 1.20 2.23 11.25
CA VAL A 686 1.01 1.00 10.47
C VAL A 686 -0.37 0.37 10.69
N THR A 687 -1.07 0.77 11.75
CA THR A 687 -2.38 0.21 12.11
C THR A 687 -3.51 0.81 11.29
N LEU A 688 -3.24 1.92 10.58
CA LEU A 688 -4.21 2.59 9.71
C LEU A 688 -4.75 1.70 8.56
N THR A 689 -6.04 1.82 8.23
CA THR A 689 -6.76 1.08 7.18
C THR A 689 -7.52 2.01 6.23
N THR A 690 -7.76 1.55 5.01
CA THR A 690 -8.62 2.21 4.01
C THR A 690 -10.00 1.55 3.89
N GLU A 691 -10.24 0.47 4.63
CA GLU A 691 -11.53 -0.23 4.66
C GLU A 691 -12.62 0.66 5.29
N LEU A 692 -13.88 0.39 4.92
CA LEU A 692 -15.02 1.07 5.52
C LEU A 692 -15.03 0.78 7.03
N ILE A 693 -15.08 1.83 7.84
CA ILE A 693 -15.19 1.73 9.28
C ILE A 693 -16.67 1.55 9.63
N ASP A 694 -17.05 0.36 10.09
CA ASP A 694 -18.40 0.06 10.54
C ASP A 694 -18.34 -0.94 11.71
N ASP A 695 -19.18 -0.72 12.72
CA ASP A 695 -19.36 -1.65 13.83
C ASP A 695 -20.82 -2.06 13.93
N ALA A 696 -21.07 -3.34 14.17
CA ALA A 696 -22.43 -3.87 14.20
C ALA A 696 -23.31 -3.22 15.29
N GLU A 697 -22.72 -2.73 16.38
CA GLU A 697 -23.44 -2.02 17.45
C GLU A 697 -23.88 -0.60 17.04
N LEU A 698 -23.35 -0.04 15.93
CA LEU A 698 -23.79 1.25 15.39
C LEU A 698 -25.09 1.18 14.59
N ALA A 699 -25.64 -0.01 14.35
CA ALA A 699 -26.93 -0.16 13.70
C ALA A 699 -28.05 0.62 14.41
N ASP A 700 -27.93 0.86 15.73
CA ASP A 700 -28.93 1.60 16.49
C ASP A 700 -28.95 3.10 16.19
N VAL A 701 -27.84 3.69 15.73
CA VAL A 701 -27.71 5.15 15.53
C VAL A 701 -27.88 5.58 14.08
N LEU A 702 -27.94 4.63 13.14
CA LEU A 702 -28.02 4.89 11.71
C LEU A 702 -29.24 5.74 11.35
N ASP A 703 -29.01 6.88 10.69
CA ASP A 703 -30.02 7.87 10.29
C ASP A 703 -30.84 8.46 11.45
N LYS A 704 -30.33 8.37 12.70
CA LYS A 704 -31.01 8.86 13.91
C LYS A 704 -30.48 10.20 14.42
N GLN A 705 -29.59 10.86 13.70
CA GLN A 705 -29.18 12.23 14.02
C GLN A 705 -30.21 13.22 13.46
N SER A 706 -30.79 14.04 14.34
CA SER A 706 -31.65 15.14 13.89
C SER A 706 -30.87 16.08 12.97
N PRO A 707 -31.42 16.46 11.80
CA PRO A 707 -30.76 17.40 10.92
C PRO A 707 -30.75 18.79 11.56
N PHE A 708 -29.63 19.51 11.40
CA PHE A 708 -29.59 20.94 11.66
C PHE A 708 -30.38 21.65 10.54
N MET A 709 -31.67 21.91 10.79
CA MET A 709 -32.60 22.40 9.78
C MET A 709 -32.30 23.86 9.42
N LEU A 710 -31.75 24.07 8.23
CA LEU A 710 -31.45 25.39 7.69
C LEU A 710 -32.36 25.69 6.49
N ASP A 711 -33.24 26.68 6.61
CA ASP A 711 -34.03 27.16 5.48
C ASP A 711 -33.20 28.07 4.58
N LYS A 712 -32.47 27.46 3.65
CA LYS A 712 -31.65 28.20 2.67
C LYS A 712 -32.47 29.03 1.70
N GLN A 713 -33.79 28.84 1.61
CA GLN A 713 -34.65 29.63 0.70
C GLN A 713 -35.01 31.01 1.26
N MET A 714 -34.70 31.29 2.52
CA MET A 714 -34.89 32.60 3.14
C MET A 714 -34.15 33.71 2.38
N SER A 715 -34.61 34.97 2.49
CA SER A 715 -33.83 36.08 1.95
C SER A 715 -32.53 36.27 2.75
N ASP A 716 -31.50 36.87 2.15
CA ASP A 716 -30.24 37.16 2.85
C ASP A 716 -30.43 38.01 4.11
N THR A 717 -31.41 38.91 4.07
CA THR A 717 -31.75 39.79 5.19
C THR A 717 -32.40 39.00 6.33
N ASP A 718 -33.31 38.09 6.00
CA ASP A 718 -33.98 37.24 6.99
C ASP A 718 -33.03 36.19 7.58
N TRP A 719 -32.09 35.68 6.78
CA TRP A 719 -31.07 34.71 7.22
C TRP A 719 -30.21 35.23 8.38
N VAL A 720 -29.72 36.47 8.24
CA VAL A 720 -28.88 37.13 9.25
C VAL A 720 -29.70 37.57 10.46
N GLU A 721 -30.97 37.97 10.26
CA GLU A 721 -31.83 38.44 11.34
C GLU A 721 -32.42 37.33 12.21
N GLN A 722 -32.60 36.11 11.66
CA GLN A 722 -33.18 34.98 12.39
C GLN A 722 -32.34 34.62 13.61
N SER A 723 -32.99 34.60 14.78
CA SER A 723 -32.40 34.16 16.04
C SER A 723 -32.21 32.65 16.07
N VAL A 724 -31.05 32.20 16.54
CA VAL A 724 -30.87 30.82 17.00
C VAL A 724 -31.50 30.70 18.38
N THR A 725 -32.24 29.62 18.63
CA THR A 725 -32.96 29.37 19.87
C THR A 725 -32.55 28.02 20.47
N THR A 726 -33.03 27.70 21.67
CA THR A 726 -32.81 26.39 22.30
C THR A 726 -33.45 25.23 21.50
N ASP A 727 -34.47 25.51 20.69
CA ASP A 727 -35.08 24.51 19.79
C ASP A 727 -34.15 24.08 18.65
N ASP A 728 -33.25 24.97 18.21
CA ASP A 728 -32.21 24.65 17.24
C ASP A 728 -31.05 23.84 17.87
N CYS A 729 -31.01 23.80 19.21
CA CYS A 729 -29.88 23.30 20.00
C CYS A 729 -30.20 21.97 20.70
N GLN A 730 -30.90 21.04 20.05
CA GLN A 730 -31.38 19.78 20.68
C GLN A 730 -30.50 18.53 20.42
N HIS A 731 -29.31 18.66 19.81
CA HIS A 731 -28.48 17.54 19.36
C HIS A 731 -27.65 16.84 20.48
N PHE A 732 -28.21 16.68 21.67
CA PHE A 732 -27.50 16.13 22.83
C PHE A 732 -27.36 14.60 22.80
N PHE A 733 -28.27 13.92 22.13
CA PHE A 733 -28.38 12.46 22.15
C PHE A 733 -28.65 11.88 20.77
N VAL A 734 -28.23 10.63 20.56
CA VAL A 734 -28.56 9.81 19.38
C VAL A 734 -28.86 8.37 19.80
N GLY A 735 -29.52 7.61 18.91
CA GLY A 735 -29.92 6.23 19.17
C GLY A 735 -31.25 6.09 19.93
N GLU A 736 -31.69 4.85 20.13
CA GLU A 736 -32.95 4.56 20.86
C GLU A 736 -32.83 4.98 22.33
N ASP A 737 -33.90 5.53 22.91
CA ASP A 737 -33.99 5.95 24.32
C ASP A 737 -32.82 6.85 24.80
N ASN A 738 -32.28 7.70 23.92
CA ASN A 738 -31.12 8.55 24.19
C ASN A 738 -29.90 7.76 24.69
N LYS A 739 -29.65 6.59 24.08
CA LYS A 739 -28.57 5.67 24.47
C LYS A 739 -27.17 6.29 24.36
N TRP A 740 -26.95 7.17 23.40
CA TRP A 740 -25.65 7.81 23.16
C TRP A 740 -25.72 9.30 23.44
N VAL A 741 -24.71 9.81 24.12
CA VAL A 741 -24.58 11.20 24.56
C VAL A 741 -23.49 11.88 23.74
N LEU A 742 -23.78 13.05 23.17
CA LEU A 742 -22.82 13.83 22.42
C LEU A 742 -21.80 14.50 23.34
N LEU A 743 -20.51 14.24 23.12
CA LEU A 743 -19.40 14.93 23.77
C LEU A 743 -18.86 16.09 22.92
N PHE A 744 -18.83 15.93 21.59
CA PHE A 744 -18.39 17.00 20.71
C PHE A 744 -18.95 16.84 19.30
N ASN A 745 -19.47 17.93 18.72
CA ASN A 745 -19.66 18.00 17.28
C ASN A 745 -19.63 19.44 16.79
N ILE A 746 -19.28 19.61 15.51
CA ILE A 746 -19.48 20.85 14.78
C ILE A 746 -20.41 20.56 13.61
N PHE A 747 -21.58 21.19 13.62
CA PHE A 747 -22.48 21.25 12.48
C PHE A 747 -22.13 22.52 11.69
N SER A 748 -21.62 22.35 10.47
CA SER A 748 -21.37 23.47 9.56
C SER A 748 -21.88 23.17 8.15
N GLU A 749 -22.41 24.20 7.50
CA GLU A 749 -22.72 24.17 6.07
C GLU A 749 -22.00 25.31 5.36
N PHE A 750 -20.97 24.96 4.61
CA PHE A 750 -20.25 25.92 3.78
C PHE A 750 -20.99 26.16 2.45
N PRO A 751 -21.00 27.40 1.94
CA PRO A 751 -21.63 27.70 0.66
C PRO A 751 -20.95 26.98 -0.51
N VAL A 752 -21.76 26.41 -1.41
CA VAL A 752 -21.29 25.72 -2.62
C VAL A 752 -21.78 26.45 -3.87
N ASN A 753 -20.90 26.67 -4.86
CA ASN A 753 -21.21 27.15 -6.21
C ASN A 753 -22.34 28.20 -6.32
N GLY A 754 -22.05 29.46 -5.99
CA GLY A 754 -22.98 30.59 -6.17
C GLY A 754 -23.88 30.88 -4.96
N GLU A 755 -23.81 30.06 -3.92
CA GLU A 755 -24.34 30.36 -2.59
C GLU A 755 -23.36 31.23 -1.77
N HIS A 756 -23.89 31.98 -0.80
CA HIS A 756 -23.12 32.86 0.09
C HIS A 756 -23.67 32.86 1.53
N LYS A 757 -24.42 31.85 1.94
CA LYS A 757 -24.94 31.69 3.30
C LYS A 757 -24.14 30.63 4.04
N ASP A 758 -23.73 30.95 5.26
CA ASP A 758 -22.95 30.08 6.13
C ASP A 758 -23.59 30.05 7.52
N ALA A 759 -23.69 28.85 8.07
CA ALA A 759 -24.20 28.61 9.41
C ALA A 759 -23.32 27.59 10.13
N TYR A 760 -23.10 27.87 11.42
CA TYR A 760 -22.25 27.10 12.29
C TYR A 760 -22.95 26.88 13.63
N LEU A 761 -22.90 25.65 14.12
CA LEU A 761 -23.38 25.26 15.45
C LEU A 761 -22.38 24.24 16.05
N SER A 762 -21.71 24.61 17.14
CA SER A 762 -20.80 23.71 17.86
C SER A 762 -21.32 23.30 19.21
N TYR A 763 -21.03 22.05 19.56
CA TYR A 763 -21.18 21.49 20.88
C TYR A 763 -19.80 21.16 21.41
N GLU A 764 -19.39 21.88 22.44
CA GLU A 764 -18.21 21.58 23.25
C GLU A 764 -18.69 21.16 24.64
N THR A 765 -17.99 20.22 25.27
CA THR A 765 -18.36 19.77 26.61
C THR A 765 -17.23 19.83 27.61
N PHE A 766 -17.63 20.05 28.87
CA PHE A 766 -16.73 20.17 30.00
C PHE A 766 -17.20 19.33 31.18
N PHE A 767 -16.26 18.69 31.86
CA PHE A 767 -16.47 18.16 33.20
C PHE A 767 -16.12 19.23 34.25
N VAL A 768 -17.02 19.40 35.21
CA VAL A 768 -16.84 20.27 36.38
C VAL A 768 -17.05 19.43 37.63
N ARG A 769 -16.23 19.64 38.67
CA ARG A 769 -16.41 18.96 39.95
C ARG A 769 -17.75 19.35 40.56
N ASN A 770 -18.45 18.39 41.17
CA ASN A 770 -19.77 18.65 41.78
C ASN A 770 -19.72 19.75 42.85
N GLU A 771 -18.60 19.89 43.56
CA GLU A 771 -18.37 20.96 44.54
C GLU A 771 -18.27 22.36 43.94
N ASP A 772 -17.90 22.47 42.66
CA ASP A 772 -17.72 23.74 41.94
C ASP A 772 -18.85 24.03 40.95
N ALA A 773 -19.76 23.07 40.72
CA ALA A 773 -20.89 23.18 39.78
C ALA A 773 -21.69 24.48 39.94
N GLN A 774 -22.07 24.84 41.17
CA GLN A 774 -22.83 26.09 41.42
C GLN A 774 -22.04 27.35 41.07
N LYS A 775 -20.72 27.35 41.29
CA LYS A 775 -19.85 28.49 40.95
C LYS A 775 -19.71 28.62 39.44
N PHE A 776 -19.57 27.49 38.75
CA PHE A 776 -19.53 27.43 37.29
C PHE A 776 -20.84 27.90 36.66
N GLU A 777 -21.99 27.38 37.12
CA GLU A 777 -23.32 27.76 36.63
C GLU A 777 -23.58 29.27 36.77
N ALA A 778 -23.25 29.85 37.94
CA ALA A 778 -23.40 31.28 38.18
C ALA A 778 -22.48 32.15 37.30
N TRP A 779 -21.30 31.63 36.94
CA TRP A 779 -20.35 32.30 36.06
C TRP A 779 -20.78 32.21 34.59
N ILE A 780 -21.06 31.01 34.07
CA ILE A 780 -21.33 30.75 32.65
C ILE A 780 -22.63 31.42 32.18
N ALA A 781 -23.65 31.52 33.05
CA ALA A 781 -24.91 32.20 32.74
C ALA A 781 -24.72 33.68 32.32
N ARG A 782 -23.64 34.32 32.78
CA ARG A 782 -23.33 35.73 32.52
C ARG A 782 -22.33 35.94 31.37
N GLN A 783 -21.67 34.90 30.89
CA GLN A 783 -20.64 35.04 29.85
C GLN A 783 -21.25 35.05 28.45
N ASN A 784 -20.57 35.70 27.52
CA ASN A 784 -20.74 35.47 26.08
C ASN A 784 -19.46 34.81 25.58
N PHE A 785 -19.60 33.61 25.02
CA PHE A 785 -18.47 32.80 24.56
C PHE A 785 -18.61 32.36 23.09
N SER A 786 -19.39 33.13 22.33
CA SER A 786 -19.52 32.90 20.90
C SER A 786 -18.21 33.13 20.15
N GLY A 787 -17.99 32.36 19.08
CA GLY A 787 -16.79 32.49 18.24
C GLY A 787 -15.60 31.65 18.71
N ARG A 788 -15.88 30.51 19.36
CA ARG A 788 -14.86 29.56 19.88
C ARG A 788 -13.90 30.17 20.89
N THR A 789 -14.41 31.01 21.79
CA THR A 789 -13.60 31.58 22.88
C THR A 789 -13.43 30.61 24.06
N MET A 790 -14.25 29.54 24.11
CA MET A 790 -14.03 28.45 25.05
C MET A 790 -12.80 27.64 24.65
N PRO A 791 -12.07 27.03 25.61
CA PRO A 791 -10.95 26.16 25.27
C PRO A 791 -11.47 24.97 24.47
N ALA A 792 -10.74 24.60 23.42
CA ALA A 792 -10.98 23.38 22.67
C ALA A 792 -9.72 22.50 22.78
N SER A 793 -9.89 21.18 22.59
CA SER A 793 -8.75 20.28 22.56
C SER A 793 -7.85 20.63 21.37
N GLY A 794 -6.57 20.90 21.66
CA GLY A 794 -5.57 21.15 20.63
C GLY A 794 -5.24 19.87 19.87
N GLN A 795 -5.02 19.99 18.56
CA GLN A 795 -4.56 18.87 17.73
C GLN A 795 -3.15 18.46 18.15
N SER A 796 -2.98 17.19 18.54
CA SER A 796 -1.66 16.62 18.80
C SER A 796 -1.30 15.57 17.76
N ILE A 797 -0.09 15.69 17.22
CA ILE A 797 0.55 14.69 16.34
C ILE A 797 1.51 13.78 17.11
N ASP A 798 1.68 14.00 18.43
CA ASP A 798 2.73 13.37 19.22
C ASP A 798 2.40 11.91 19.59
N ILE A 799 1.12 11.53 19.50
CA ILE A 799 0.62 10.20 19.84
C ILE A 799 -0.15 9.61 18.67
N ARG A 800 0.10 8.32 18.39
CA ARG A 800 -0.66 7.56 17.38
C ARG A 800 -2.00 7.11 17.96
N LEU A 801 -2.97 6.81 17.11
CA LEU A 801 -4.35 6.53 17.52
C LEU A 801 -4.43 5.42 18.59
N LEU A 802 -3.81 4.27 18.33
CA LEU A 802 -3.83 3.12 19.24
C LEU A 802 -2.81 3.20 20.40
N GLU A 803 -2.00 4.26 20.44
CA GLU A 803 -1.09 4.56 21.57
C GLU A 803 -1.80 5.33 22.69
N TYR A 804 -2.95 5.94 22.37
CA TYR A 804 -3.75 6.68 23.33
C TYR A 804 -4.58 5.77 24.26
N PRO A 805 -4.74 6.11 25.56
CA PRO A 805 -4.08 7.19 26.29
C PRO A 805 -2.75 6.76 26.94
N TRP A 806 -2.39 5.48 26.86
CA TRP A 806 -1.34 4.87 27.69
C TRP A 806 0.06 5.41 27.40
N MET A 807 0.30 5.99 26.22
CA MET A 807 1.58 6.58 25.85
C MET A 807 1.72 8.05 26.32
N LEU A 808 0.62 8.73 26.69
CA LEU A 808 0.65 10.15 27.10
C LEU A 808 1.67 10.46 28.19
N PRO A 809 1.78 9.68 29.30
CA PRO A 809 2.74 9.98 30.36
C PRO A 809 4.21 9.90 29.94
N TYR A 810 4.49 9.29 28.78
CA TYR A 810 5.84 9.09 28.23
C TYR A 810 6.22 10.09 27.15
N VAL A 811 5.26 10.91 26.68
CA VAL A 811 5.44 11.83 25.55
C VAL A 811 5.06 13.26 25.94
N SER A 812 3.96 13.44 26.68
CA SER A 812 3.52 14.75 27.14
C SER A 812 3.98 15.02 28.56
N ALA A 813 4.71 16.12 28.70
CA ALA A 813 5.30 16.57 29.95
C ALA A 813 4.38 17.54 30.72
N GLU A 814 3.30 18.01 30.08
CA GLU A 814 2.47 19.15 30.49
C GLU A 814 0.96 18.96 30.23
N ASP A 815 0.45 17.72 30.08
CA ASP A 815 -1.00 17.51 29.92
C ASP A 815 -1.73 17.79 31.25
N GLU A 816 -2.06 19.07 31.48
CA GLU A 816 -2.91 19.49 32.59
C GLU A 816 -4.37 19.17 32.24
N GLU A 817 -4.88 18.06 32.76
CA GLU A 817 -6.27 17.64 32.58
C GLU A 817 -7.28 18.74 33.01
N TRP A 818 -6.90 19.60 33.96
CA TRP A 818 -7.75 20.65 34.53
C TRP A 818 -7.29 22.05 34.12
N LEU A 819 -8.10 22.71 33.30
CA LEU A 819 -7.80 23.99 32.66
C LEU A 819 -8.47 25.16 33.38
N TYR A 820 -7.78 26.30 33.43
CA TYR A 820 -8.38 27.58 33.79
C TYR A 820 -9.02 28.23 32.56
N VAL A 821 -10.34 28.40 32.58
CA VAL A 821 -11.06 29.07 31.49
C VAL A 821 -11.15 30.58 31.71
N SER A 822 -11.02 31.34 30.64
CA SER A 822 -11.43 32.75 30.59
C SER A 822 -12.25 32.96 29.32
N ALA A 823 -13.47 33.47 29.46
CA ALA A 823 -14.38 33.73 28.34
C ALA A 823 -15.15 35.02 28.60
N GLY A 824 -15.43 35.81 27.57
CA GLY A 824 -16.02 37.15 27.71
C GLY A 824 -15.16 38.06 28.59
N ASP A 825 -15.76 38.62 29.64
CA ASP A 825 -15.16 39.66 30.49
C ASP A 825 -14.55 39.12 31.80
N GLY A 826 -14.48 37.80 32.00
CA GLY A 826 -14.08 37.23 33.29
C GLY A 826 -13.41 35.85 33.26
N LYS A 827 -12.57 35.62 34.26
CA LYS A 827 -11.94 34.32 34.53
C LYS A 827 -12.93 33.39 35.27
N CYS A 828 -13.02 32.13 34.86
CA CYS A 828 -13.83 31.13 35.53
C CYS A 828 -13.35 30.91 36.98
N PRO A 829 -14.26 30.87 37.97
CA PRO A 829 -13.91 30.72 39.38
C PRO A 829 -13.46 29.30 39.77
N CYS A 830 -13.48 28.35 38.84
CA CYS A 830 -13.07 26.97 39.02
C CYS A 830 -12.35 26.45 37.77
N CYS A 831 -11.59 25.36 37.92
CA CYS A 831 -11.02 24.66 36.77
C CYS A 831 -12.08 23.74 36.16
N VAL A 832 -11.96 23.51 34.86
CA VAL A 832 -12.79 22.56 34.12
C VAL A 832 -11.89 21.58 33.37
N MET A 833 -12.44 20.45 32.94
CA MET A 833 -11.73 19.47 32.12
C MET A 833 -12.47 19.31 30.79
N LEU A 834 -11.72 19.29 29.69
CA LEU A 834 -12.27 18.91 28.39
C LEU A 834 -12.64 17.43 28.39
N THR A 835 -13.78 17.09 27.82
CA THR A 835 -14.21 15.68 27.74
C THR A 835 -13.55 14.91 26.60
N ASN A 836 -12.81 15.61 25.74
CA ASN A 836 -12.22 15.04 24.53
C ASN A 836 -10.72 15.35 24.42
N TYR A 837 -10.07 14.54 23.60
CA TYR A 837 -8.70 14.70 23.16
C TYR A 837 -8.65 14.58 21.64
N THR A 838 -7.91 15.47 20.99
CA THR A 838 -7.81 15.50 19.53
C THR A 838 -6.45 14.96 19.07
N GLN A 839 -6.46 13.80 18.43
CA GLN A 839 -5.31 13.22 17.75
C GLN A 839 -5.35 13.60 16.26
N LEU A 840 -4.26 14.11 15.71
CA LEU A 840 -4.12 14.44 14.30
C LEU A 840 -3.16 13.47 13.62
N GLN A 841 -3.65 12.75 12.61
CA GLN A 841 -2.84 11.88 11.77
C GLN A 841 -2.43 12.61 10.49
N GLU A 842 -1.14 13.01 10.40
CA GLU A 842 -0.60 13.73 9.24
C GLU A 842 0.05 12.80 8.19
N ASP A 843 0.74 11.73 8.63
CA ASP A 843 1.36 10.75 7.74
C ASP A 843 0.49 9.52 7.56
N ALA A 844 -0.01 9.34 6.34
CA ALA A 844 -0.68 8.12 5.91
C ALA A 844 -0.05 7.49 4.68
N MET A 845 1.27 7.59 4.57
CA MET A 845 2.02 6.96 3.49
C MET A 845 1.63 5.48 3.35
N GLY A 846 1.43 5.04 2.10
CA GLY A 846 0.96 3.70 1.78
C GLY A 846 -0.56 3.52 1.77
N LEU A 847 -1.35 4.58 2.06
CA LEU A 847 -2.81 4.61 1.96
C LEU A 847 -3.28 5.68 0.94
N GLY A 848 -3.19 5.40 -0.36
CA GLY A 848 -3.82 6.23 -1.42
C GLY A 848 -3.49 7.74 -1.38
N ASP A 849 -4.44 8.57 -1.84
CA ASP A 849 -4.36 10.05 -1.70
C ASP A 849 -4.38 10.43 -0.21
N GLU A 850 -3.56 11.44 0.16
CA GLU A 850 -3.26 11.91 1.53
C GLU A 850 -4.41 11.72 2.53
N TYR A 851 -4.46 10.56 3.19
CA TYR A 851 -5.36 10.32 4.31
C TYR A 851 -4.88 11.15 5.49
N ARG A 852 -5.54 12.28 5.73
CA ARG A 852 -5.39 13.06 6.96
C ARG A 852 -6.67 12.96 7.73
N GLU A 853 -6.56 12.48 8.96
CA GLU A 853 -7.71 12.33 9.84
C GLU A 853 -7.45 13.03 11.17
N GLU A 854 -8.42 13.85 11.56
CA GLU A 854 -8.53 14.39 12.90
C GLU A 854 -9.49 13.48 13.67
N ASN A 855 -8.94 12.77 14.67
CA ASN A 855 -9.61 11.80 15.50
C ASN A 855 -9.91 12.42 16.86
N MET A 856 -11.19 12.51 17.23
CA MET A 856 -11.56 12.90 18.58
C MET A 856 -11.86 11.69 19.44
N LEU A 857 -11.24 11.69 20.62
CA LEU A 857 -11.24 10.59 21.56
C LEU A 857 -11.79 11.08 22.92
N PRO A 858 -12.40 10.21 23.74
CA PRO A 858 -12.71 10.56 25.12
C PRO A 858 -11.44 10.97 25.87
N CYS A 859 -11.53 11.92 26.81
CA CYS A 859 -10.35 12.42 27.54
C CYS A 859 -9.62 11.32 28.35
N PRO A 860 -8.34 11.54 28.73
CA PRO A 860 -7.53 10.49 29.36
C PRO A 860 -8.12 9.98 30.67
N GLU A 861 -8.68 10.87 31.49
CA GLU A 861 -9.30 10.49 32.77
C GLU A 861 -10.52 9.58 32.56
N LEU A 862 -11.35 9.85 31.54
CA LEU A 862 -12.51 9.04 31.18
C LEU A 862 -12.09 7.66 30.66
N MET A 863 -11.10 7.63 29.75
CA MET A 863 -10.53 6.38 29.22
C MET A 863 -9.97 5.50 30.35
N ASN A 864 -9.14 6.06 31.23
CA ASN A 864 -8.47 5.31 32.29
C ASN A 864 -9.44 4.84 33.37
N THR A 865 -10.41 5.67 33.76
CA THR A 865 -11.35 5.35 34.85
C THR A 865 -12.33 4.25 34.46
N MET A 866 -12.78 4.28 33.21
CA MET A 866 -13.75 3.31 32.67
C MET A 866 -13.06 2.14 31.96
N GLU A 867 -11.72 2.05 32.06
CA GLU A 867 -10.89 1.03 31.40
C GLU A 867 -11.22 0.87 29.91
N LEU A 868 -11.44 2.00 29.22
CA LEU A 868 -11.79 2.02 27.81
C LEU A 868 -10.58 1.74 26.93
N HIS A 869 -10.82 1.02 25.84
CA HIS A 869 -9.77 0.61 24.92
C HIS A 869 -10.23 0.50 23.48
N PHE A 870 -9.28 0.51 22.54
CA PHE A 870 -9.58 0.29 21.12
C PHE A 870 -9.71 -1.20 20.78
N LYS A 871 -10.51 -1.49 19.75
CA LYS A 871 -10.67 -2.80 19.12
C LYS A 871 -10.72 -2.62 17.60
N ASP A 872 -9.96 -3.44 16.88
CA ASP A 872 -9.81 -3.49 15.42
C ASP A 872 -9.25 -2.22 14.77
N HIS A 873 -9.99 -1.11 14.75
CA HIS A 873 -9.55 0.20 14.27
C HIS A 873 -10.68 1.22 14.48
N ALA A 874 -10.31 2.50 14.64
CA ALA A 874 -11.10 3.74 14.53
C ALA A 874 -11.17 4.47 15.86
N CYS A 875 -11.93 5.56 15.92
CA CYS A 875 -12.27 6.24 17.16
C CYS A 875 -13.29 5.45 18.02
N PHE A 876 -13.36 4.13 17.85
CA PHE A 876 -14.22 3.25 18.63
C PHE A 876 -13.49 2.77 19.87
N THR A 877 -14.10 3.00 21.03
CA THR A 877 -13.59 2.49 22.29
C THR A 877 -14.62 1.60 22.97
N TYR A 878 -14.12 0.57 23.63
CA TYR A 878 -14.87 -0.52 24.23
C TYR A 878 -14.58 -0.58 25.72
N GLY A 879 -15.54 -1.02 26.51
CA GLY A 879 -15.35 -1.31 27.93
C GLY A 879 -14.81 -2.71 28.20
N THR A 880 -14.73 -3.07 29.48
CA THR A 880 -14.25 -4.39 29.96
C THR A 880 -15.07 -5.58 29.48
N GLU A 881 -16.35 -5.37 29.15
CA GLU A 881 -17.25 -6.40 28.59
C GLU A 881 -17.18 -6.48 27.05
N ASP A 882 -16.22 -5.82 26.41
CA ASP A 882 -16.06 -5.73 24.95
C ASP A 882 -17.31 -5.20 24.21
N HIS A 883 -18.08 -4.34 24.88
CA HIS A 883 -19.18 -3.58 24.30
C HIS A 883 -18.74 -2.19 23.87
N LEU A 884 -19.27 -1.72 22.72
CA LEU A 884 -18.95 -0.39 22.20
C LEU A 884 -19.40 0.71 23.19
N SER A 885 -18.42 1.43 23.73
CA SER A 885 -18.61 2.45 24.76
C SER A 885 -18.59 3.86 24.18
N SER A 886 -17.80 4.14 23.17
CA SER A 886 -17.73 5.46 22.51
C SER A 886 -17.33 5.32 21.05
N PHE A 887 -17.76 6.28 20.23
CA PHE A 887 -17.35 6.39 18.83
C PHE A 887 -17.24 7.84 18.39
N TYR A 888 -16.39 8.10 17.38
CA TYR A 888 -16.37 9.38 16.67
C TYR A 888 -16.36 9.16 15.17
N ALA A 889 -17.27 9.84 14.46
CA ALA A 889 -17.36 9.80 13.01
C ALA A 889 -17.24 11.22 12.43
N SER A 890 -16.24 11.45 11.57
CA SER A 890 -15.98 12.75 10.95
C SER A 890 -15.79 12.73 9.44
N THR A 891 -15.43 11.58 8.87
CA THR A 891 -14.98 11.44 7.47
C THR A 891 -15.91 10.56 6.62
N ILE A 892 -15.59 10.43 5.34
CA ILE A 892 -16.31 9.61 4.35
C ILE A 892 -16.10 8.10 4.51
N HIS A 893 -15.24 7.68 5.45
CA HIS A 893 -14.90 6.27 5.66
C HIS A 893 -15.93 5.52 6.51
N TYR A 894 -16.91 6.23 7.06
CA TYR A 894 -18.05 5.66 7.76
C TYR A 894 -19.20 5.42 6.79
N ARG A 895 -20.04 4.42 7.11
CA ARG A 895 -21.31 4.22 6.41
C ARG A 895 -22.16 5.49 6.46
N ALA A 896 -22.73 5.87 5.31
CA ALA A 896 -23.66 6.98 5.23
C ALA A 896 -24.82 6.80 6.24
N GLY A 897 -25.14 7.85 6.99
CA GLY A 897 -26.18 7.83 8.02
C GLY A 897 -25.66 7.74 9.46
N ILE A 898 -24.38 7.40 9.68
CA ILE A 898 -23.79 7.42 11.03
C ILE A 898 -23.70 8.88 11.53
N PRO A 899 -24.16 9.18 12.76
CA PRO A 899 -24.09 10.53 13.33
C PRO A 899 -22.66 11.06 13.42
N LYS A 900 -22.44 12.30 12.96
CA LYS A 900 -21.14 12.95 13.09
C LYS A 900 -20.88 13.43 14.51
N GLY A 901 -19.61 13.40 14.92
CA GLY A 901 -19.15 13.86 16.24
C GLY A 901 -18.80 12.71 17.20
N LEU A 902 -18.28 13.07 18.37
CA LEU A 902 -17.83 12.15 19.41
C LEU A 902 -19.00 11.85 20.34
N HIS A 903 -19.34 10.59 20.47
CA HIS A 903 -20.47 10.10 21.25
C HIS A 903 -20.02 9.03 22.24
N ILE A 904 -20.59 9.06 23.45
CA ILE A 904 -20.37 8.05 24.49
C ILE A 904 -21.68 7.41 24.92
N ARG A 905 -21.66 6.11 25.23
CA ARG A 905 -22.81 5.39 25.77
C ARG A 905 -23.20 5.99 27.12
N ARG A 906 -24.49 6.34 27.28
CA ARG A 906 -25.02 7.02 28.46
C ARG A 906 -24.67 6.32 29.77
N THR A 907 -24.80 4.98 29.80
CA THR A 907 -24.51 4.19 31.00
C THR A 907 -23.06 4.31 31.45
N VAL A 908 -22.12 4.36 30.50
CA VAL A 908 -20.68 4.53 30.77
C VAL A 908 -20.40 5.93 31.31
N LEU A 909 -21.01 6.96 30.68
CA LEU A 909 -20.89 8.34 31.14
C LEU A 909 -21.45 8.52 32.55
N GLU A 910 -22.65 8.01 32.83
CA GLU A 910 -23.30 8.13 34.15
C GLU A 910 -22.50 7.43 35.25
N GLU A 911 -21.95 6.25 34.96
CA GLU A 911 -21.06 5.55 35.88
C GLU A 911 -19.78 6.36 36.16
N PHE A 912 -19.16 6.93 35.13
CA PHE A 912 -17.99 7.80 35.27
C PHE A 912 -18.30 9.04 36.14
N LEU A 913 -19.36 9.78 35.80
CA LEU A 913 -19.76 11.00 36.51
C LEU A 913 -20.03 10.73 37.99
N ARG A 914 -20.70 9.61 38.30
CA ARG A 914 -20.97 9.18 39.68
C ARG A 914 -19.69 8.77 40.41
N THR A 915 -18.81 8.01 39.76
CA THR A 915 -17.57 7.50 40.35
C THR A 915 -16.61 8.63 40.70
N LYS A 916 -16.51 9.65 39.85
CA LYS A 916 -15.61 10.79 40.03
C LYS A 916 -16.23 11.99 40.73
N GLY A 917 -17.56 12.05 40.81
CA GLY A 917 -18.27 13.21 41.37
C GLY A 917 -18.19 14.44 40.46
N TYR A 918 -18.42 14.23 39.16
CA TYR A 918 -18.40 15.29 38.14
C TYR A 918 -19.79 15.55 37.56
N THR A 919 -19.95 16.73 36.98
CA THR A 919 -21.11 17.13 36.20
C THR A 919 -20.65 17.51 34.79
N LEU A 920 -21.36 17.01 33.77
CA LEU A 920 -21.15 17.36 32.37
C LEU A 920 -21.97 18.61 32.00
N TYR A 921 -21.32 19.56 31.32
CA TYR A 921 -21.96 20.73 30.71
C TYR A 921 -21.68 20.77 29.22
N TRP A 922 -22.70 21.12 28.44
CA TRP A 922 -22.56 21.52 27.04
C TRP A 922 -22.50 23.04 26.96
N THR A 923 -21.47 23.54 26.28
CA THR A 923 -21.39 24.91 25.81
C THR A 923 -21.62 24.91 24.32
N ILE A 924 -22.65 25.62 23.89
CA ILE A 924 -23.12 25.63 22.50
C ILE A 924 -22.85 27.03 21.93
N SER A 925 -22.09 27.10 20.84
CA SER A 925 -21.86 28.33 20.10
C SER A 925 -22.53 28.23 18.75
N ALA A 926 -23.30 29.23 18.37
CA ALA A 926 -23.93 29.29 17.06
C ALA A 926 -23.64 30.62 16.36
N GLU A 927 -23.48 30.56 15.05
CA GLU A 927 -23.23 31.72 14.20
C GLU A 927 -23.96 31.57 12.86
N ARG A 928 -24.50 32.68 12.36
CA ARG A 928 -25.07 32.79 11.02
C ARG A 928 -24.51 34.01 10.34
N GLN A 929 -23.95 33.81 9.15
CA GLN A 929 -23.30 34.86 8.38
C GLN A 929 -23.51 34.69 6.88
N LEU A 930 -23.14 35.74 6.13
CA LEU A 930 -23.04 35.70 4.68
C LEU A 930 -21.55 35.76 4.28
N ILE A 931 -21.13 34.92 3.34
CA ILE A 931 -19.75 34.84 2.85
C ILE A 931 -19.70 35.22 1.37
N VAL A 932 -18.96 36.27 1.04
CA VAL A 932 -18.70 36.66 -0.36
C VAL A 932 -17.24 36.32 -0.69
N GLY A 933 -17.02 35.35 -1.57
CA GLY A 933 -15.68 34.81 -1.83
C GLY A 933 -15.16 34.04 -0.62
N THR A 934 -14.11 34.55 0.04
CA THR A 934 -13.57 34.00 1.30
C THR A 934 -13.79 34.93 2.50
N THR A 935 -14.58 35.99 2.35
CA THR A 935 -14.73 37.04 3.38
C THR A 935 -16.16 37.09 3.91
N ALA A 936 -16.31 37.05 5.23
CA ALA A 936 -17.58 37.25 5.91
C ALA A 936 -18.05 38.71 5.77
N VAL A 937 -19.34 38.91 5.50
CA VAL A 937 -19.98 40.23 5.49
C VAL A 937 -20.13 40.70 6.95
N PRO A 938 -19.85 41.98 7.28
CA PRO A 938 -19.74 42.47 8.67
C PRO A 938 -21.02 42.44 9.54
N ASN A 939 -22.15 41.93 9.02
CA ASN A 939 -23.39 41.74 9.78
C ASN A 939 -23.55 40.25 10.13
N TYR A 940 -22.84 39.77 11.14
CA TYR A 940 -23.02 38.43 11.69
C TYR A 940 -23.58 38.51 13.12
N LYS A 941 -24.50 37.60 13.47
CA LYS A 941 -25.03 37.46 14.83
C LYS A 941 -24.48 36.18 15.43
N THR A 942 -24.11 36.27 16.70
CA THR A 942 -23.59 35.14 17.45
C THR A 942 -24.44 34.83 18.67
N TYR A 943 -24.54 33.55 19.01
CA TYR A 943 -25.36 33.03 20.10
C TYR A 943 -24.53 32.07 20.95
N SER A 944 -24.75 32.09 22.26
CA SER A 944 -24.09 31.19 23.21
C SER A 944 -25.11 30.62 24.19
N PHE A 945 -25.17 29.29 24.28
CA PHE A 945 -26.08 28.58 25.18
C PHE A 945 -25.30 27.63 26.08
N CYS A 946 -25.83 27.33 27.26
CA CYS A 946 -25.24 26.35 28.16
C CYS A 946 -26.30 25.44 28.75
N ALA A 947 -26.08 24.13 28.62
CA ALA A 947 -26.95 23.10 29.16
C ALA A 947 -26.17 22.17 30.10
N LYS A 948 -26.82 21.71 31.15
CA LYS A 948 -26.31 20.77 32.13
C LYS A 948 -26.92 19.39 31.92
N TYR A 949 -26.08 18.36 31.93
CA TYR A 949 -26.52 16.98 31.95
C TYR A 949 -27.20 16.62 33.27
N GLY A 950 -28.39 16.03 33.19
CA GLY A 950 -29.09 15.41 34.31
C GLY A 950 -29.17 13.90 34.15
N GLU A 951 -29.09 13.19 35.27
CA GLU A 951 -29.21 11.72 35.33
C GLU A 951 -30.49 11.23 34.62
N GLY A 952 -30.38 10.10 33.90
CA GLY A 952 -31.45 9.56 33.07
C GLY A 952 -31.60 10.23 31.71
N GLY A 953 -30.65 11.05 31.28
CA GLY A 953 -30.70 11.76 29.99
C GLY A 953 -31.53 13.05 30.00
N ASN A 954 -31.70 13.67 31.17
CA ASN A 954 -32.37 14.96 31.29
C ASN A 954 -31.43 16.11 30.90
N VAL A 955 -31.97 17.21 30.37
CA VAL A 955 -31.20 18.41 29.99
C VAL A 955 -31.76 19.61 30.73
N ASN A 956 -30.90 20.33 31.45
CA ASN A 956 -31.28 21.55 32.18
C ASN A 956 -30.54 22.76 31.59
N TRP A 957 -31.27 23.73 31.03
CA TRP A 957 -30.67 24.96 30.51
C TRP A 957 -30.20 25.88 31.65
N ILE A 958 -28.94 26.30 31.57
CA ILE A 958 -28.31 27.25 32.51
C ILE A 958 -28.23 28.64 31.87
N LYS A 959 -28.07 28.70 30.54
CA LYS A 959 -28.04 29.91 29.73
C LYS A 959 -28.81 29.69 28.43
N GLU A 960 -29.74 30.60 28.14
CA GLU A 960 -30.54 30.68 26.91
C GLU A 960 -30.25 31.97 26.14
#